data_AF-A0AAP4FGN0-F1
#
_entry.id   AF-A0AAP4FGN0-F1
#
_cell.length_a   1.000
_cell.length_b   1.000
_cell.length_c   1.000
_cell.angle_alpha   90.00
_cell.angle_beta   90.00
_cell.angle_gamma   90.00
#
_symmetry.space_group_name_H-M   'P 1'
#
loop_
_entity.id
_entity.type
_entity.pdbx_description
1 polymer ?
#
loop_
_entity_poly.entity_id
_entity_poly.type
_entity_poly.pdbx_seq_one_letter_code
_entity_poly.pdbx_strand_id
1 'polypeptide(L)'
;MRVLRATRASIAAATIAATTFATASSITATLTLGAAPAYAGPDDNRSVETKAHIDAPKVFWNKQAGTFAINSQANGKTVPLETTANWVGRGYNDDGSQNYTFPITSDPRLDFLGKDGQLLYMAPQVPGPGNSPIWSGFGADTAVPIEQFQDGNFALEMVGFNGPGQMNMFNYSTYGSLPVTRLFSSHDKVSRTVWLDPGTHTHNITTFTKPGRYEVTFDATARTTDGSFITSKPTTLVWRVGGTNPADEKLGDVRAAYNKAADAVEGAAVEGAAAEGAADGAEASKPTFTIAPHAGSERDGDKNLTDLTFNAGSKDAEGTVVFYIDGYHLAEVPVKNGNATWSEMIGSQTSNFQAVFVPTKGAARWISAPLSATTGQKAVSTQDAGEFPEETPDAPAGEFSKGEVTVGSREVSVTARPQDKGDLINIDTKPADDSLIYNVTGGFYEEGYDEPTCPVEGVSGPGRRTIVADSEYCKGEGYSLRLTLEPQPRAAIGNTDVIDLGQVSGKGKTVETQFSGVGEGNAPEPSEPAPGDPEPNPGDGGDDGNEGSDGAVLDTPVTINNGHVDLRAMEVDGKFSVALGDDSRQHAKESVLRTINSTTLEVTKLAKVKREGNVLADESYDVLGPKGSELYVLPQGQQPGRVWPGFSSEALDRVKYPEGATMTLTPVSAPEGGKWFAYTENLGAINRMYASSDKASDVPLPPGTHMHTAWAFTKPGTYTIDVTARAKQAGDGEQRARARSAAANNDGGEATAETQRLTFVVEKKSAAEEPGDSAPPVEEPTEEPTEQPTEEPSEQPTPGEPGDEPTEQPGDNVTPEAPTDHPTEGMAPGQPADPTQPGGTDNAGAIDNAGTPSEAGGTDNATTPSDAATPSDAGGALARTGAEVVPAALAAVTVVAGMALLLVMRRRRA
;
A
#
# COMPACT_ATOMS: atom_id res chain seq x y z
N MET A 1 16.82 -66.82 34.73
CA MET A 1 16.61 -68.23 34.31
C MET A 1 15.50 -68.29 33.26
N ARG A 2 15.53 -69.26 32.33
CA ARG A 2 14.41 -69.84 31.54
C ARG A 2 13.32 -68.93 30.92
N VAL A 3 13.61 -68.44 29.71
CA VAL A 3 12.85 -68.56 28.43
C VAL A 3 11.45 -69.25 28.44
N LEU A 4 10.39 -68.63 27.87
CA LEU A 4 9.67 -69.04 26.60
C LEU A 4 8.34 -68.28 26.25
N ARG A 5 8.29 -67.69 25.03
CA ARG A 5 7.23 -67.63 23.97
C ARG A 5 5.70 -67.38 24.22
N ALA A 6 5.20 -66.32 23.54
CA ALA A 6 4.22 -66.32 22.40
C ALA A 6 2.65 -66.25 22.54
N THR A 7 2.11 -65.03 22.29
CA THR A 7 1.08 -64.63 21.26
C THR A 7 -0.43 -65.01 21.31
N ARG A 8 -1.30 -64.03 20.93
CA ARG A 8 -2.75 -64.05 20.52
C ARG A 8 -3.80 -64.14 21.66
N ALA A 9 -5.10 -63.79 21.52
CA ALA A 9 -5.90 -62.80 20.73
C ALA A 9 -7.42 -63.05 21.04
N SER A 10 -8.44 -62.18 20.92
CA SER A 10 -8.54 -60.70 20.80
C SER A 10 -10.02 -60.23 20.92
N ILE A 11 -10.24 -58.96 21.30
CA ILE A 11 -11.45 -58.10 21.09
C ILE A 11 -12.82 -58.49 21.71
N ALA A 12 -13.33 -57.61 22.58
CA ALA A 12 -14.75 -57.19 22.67
C ALA A 12 -14.81 -55.79 23.34
N ALA A 13 -15.76 -54.92 22.97
CA ALA A 13 -15.83 -53.53 23.43
C ALA A 13 -16.74 -53.34 24.66
N ALA A 14 -16.49 -52.30 25.46
CA ALA A 14 -17.33 -51.89 26.59
C ALA A 14 -17.41 -50.36 26.71
N THR A 15 -18.63 -49.82 26.67
CA THR A 15 -18.91 -48.39 26.89
C THR A 15 -18.98 -48.09 28.39
N ILE A 16 -18.36 -47.00 28.84
CA ILE A 16 -18.51 -46.51 30.23
C ILE A 16 -19.23 -45.16 30.19
N ALA A 17 -20.40 -45.10 30.82
CA ALA A 17 -21.06 -43.84 31.16
C ALA A 17 -20.75 -43.49 32.62
N ALA A 18 -20.29 -42.26 32.86
CA ALA A 18 -20.05 -41.72 34.19
C ALA A 18 -21.03 -40.55 34.45
N THR A 19 -21.69 -40.56 35.61
CA THR A 19 -22.72 -39.57 35.97
C THR A 19 -22.12 -38.50 36.87
N THR A 20 -22.31 -37.22 36.51
CA THR A 20 -21.90 -36.08 37.34
C THR A 20 -23.06 -35.10 37.51
N PHE A 21 -23.16 -34.48 38.68
CA PHE A 21 -24.32 -33.66 39.07
C PHE A 21 -24.40 -32.34 38.31
N ALA A 22 -25.62 -31.96 37.92
CA ALA A 22 -25.91 -30.64 37.35
C ALA A 22 -26.10 -29.60 38.47
N THR A 23 -25.15 -28.66 38.59
CA THR A 23 -25.35 -27.39 39.31
C THR A 23 -25.55 -26.27 38.29
N ALA A 24 -26.79 -25.88 38.06
CA ALA A 24 -27.15 -24.83 37.12
C ALA A 24 -26.85 -23.43 37.70
N SER A 25 -25.57 -23.04 37.67
CA SER A 25 -25.18 -21.64 37.88
C SER A 25 -25.48 -20.85 36.62
N SER A 26 -26.63 -20.18 36.60
CA SER A 26 -27.01 -19.27 35.50
C SER A 26 -26.04 -18.10 35.43
N ILE A 27 -25.08 -18.16 34.49
CA ILE A 27 -24.30 -16.99 34.10
C ILE A 27 -25.27 -16.02 33.42
N THR A 28 -25.76 -15.05 34.17
CA THR A 28 -26.45 -13.89 33.60
C THR A 28 -25.44 -13.17 32.73
N ALA A 29 -25.58 -13.28 31.41
CA ALA A 29 -24.84 -12.46 30.47
C ALA A 29 -25.29 -11.01 30.66
N THR A 30 -24.61 -10.29 31.54
CA THR A 30 -24.73 -8.84 31.64
C THR A 30 -24.19 -8.26 30.34
N LEU A 31 -25.11 -7.97 29.41
CA LEU A 31 -24.85 -6.93 28.43
C LEU A 31 -24.52 -5.67 29.24
N THR A 32 -23.23 -5.37 29.32
CA THR A 32 -22.79 -4.02 29.63
C THR A 32 -23.24 -3.15 28.46
N LEU A 33 -24.46 -2.63 28.58
CA LEU A 33 -24.91 -1.42 27.89
C LEU A 33 -23.95 -0.31 28.31
N GLY A 34 -22.79 -0.27 27.64
CA GLY A 34 -21.89 0.86 27.73
C GLY A 34 -22.69 2.08 27.31
N ALA A 35 -22.69 3.11 28.16
CA ALA A 35 -23.27 4.38 27.77
C ALA A 35 -22.55 4.84 26.49
N ALA A 36 -23.30 4.98 25.39
CA ALA A 36 -22.72 5.36 24.12
C ALA A 36 -21.95 6.69 24.31
N PRO A 37 -20.68 6.77 23.88
CA PRO A 37 -19.91 8.01 24.01
C PRO A 37 -20.62 9.12 23.23
N ALA A 38 -20.75 10.30 23.85
CA ALA A 38 -21.61 11.34 23.33
C ALA A 38 -20.98 12.07 22.13
N TYR A 39 -21.56 11.80 20.95
CA TYR A 39 -21.58 12.66 19.75
C TYR A 39 -20.23 13.13 19.19
N ALA A 40 -19.70 12.30 18.30
CA ALA A 40 -18.89 12.68 17.15
C ALA A 40 -19.66 12.27 15.88
N GLY A 41 -19.38 12.91 14.74
CA GLY A 41 -19.65 12.31 13.43
C GLY A 41 -18.82 11.06 13.18
N PRO A 42 -18.99 10.40 12.02
CA PRO A 42 -18.44 9.05 11.79
C PRO A 42 -16.93 8.96 11.99
N ASP A 43 -16.21 10.06 11.78
CA ASP A 43 -14.75 10.14 11.88
C ASP A 43 -14.22 11.40 12.60
N ASP A 44 -15.05 12.24 13.24
CA ASP A 44 -14.62 13.54 13.82
C ASP A 44 -13.55 13.41 14.93
N ASN A 45 -13.42 12.21 15.52
CA ASN A 45 -12.44 11.88 16.55
C ASN A 45 -11.11 11.35 15.96
N ARG A 46 -10.96 11.30 14.64
CA ARG A 46 -9.77 10.81 13.93
C ARG A 46 -9.00 11.97 13.28
N SER A 47 -7.68 11.83 13.15
CA SER A 47 -6.92 12.65 12.19
C SER A 47 -7.13 12.13 10.78
N VAL A 48 -7.21 13.04 9.81
CA VAL A 48 -7.36 12.68 8.40
C VAL A 48 -5.99 12.71 7.74
N GLU A 49 -5.52 11.53 7.35
CA GLU A 49 -4.24 11.38 6.68
C GLU A 49 -4.48 11.32 5.17
N THR A 50 -3.89 12.28 4.46
CA THR A 50 -4.08 12.54 3.03
C THR A 50 -2.92 13.39 2.52
N LYS A 51 -2.61 13.37 1.22
CA LYS A 51 -1.53 14.18 0.60
C LYS A 51 -0.18 14.10 1.35
N ALA A 52 0.11 12.92 1.87
CA ALA A 52 1.25 12.64 2.72
C ALA A 52 1.76 11.22 2.47
N HIS A 53 2.95 10.95 3.00
CA HIS A 53 3.53 9.62 3.15
C HIS A 53 2.89 8.92 4.38
N ILE A 54 2.26 7.76 4.16
CA ILE A 54 1.38 7.10 5.15
C ILE A 54 1.54 5.56 5.12
N ASP A 55 2.21 5.01 6.12
CA ASP A 55 2.14 3.59 6.46
C ASP A 55 0.97 3.35 7.42
N ALA A 56 -0.15 2.88 6.89
CA ALA A 56 -1.34 2.57 7.69
C ALA A 56 -2.11 1.40 7.04
N PRO A 57 -2.09 0.20 7.65
CA PRO A 57 -1.48 -0.16 8.95
C PRO A 57 0.05 -0.31 8.94
N LYS A 58 0.71 0.04 10.05
CA LYS A 58 2.10 -0.35 10.36
C LYS A 58 2.19 -1.13 11.67
N VAL A 59 2.91 -2.25 11.66
CA VAL A 59 3.06 -3.17 12.81
C VAL A 59 4.24 -2.74 13.69
N PHE A 60 4.03 -2.67 15.00
CA PHE A 60 5.05 -2.33 16.00
C PHE A 60 5.07 -3.38 17.12
N TRP A 61 6.19 -3.56 17.82
CA TRP A 61 6.24 -4.44 18.99
C TRP A 61 5.91 -3.70 20.29
N ASN A 62 4.89 -4.16 21.02
CA ASN A 62 4.53 -3.62 22.33
C ASN A 62 5.29 -4.37 23.44
N LYS A 63 6.48 -3.88 23.75
CA LYS A 63 7.40 -4.43 24.78
C LYS A 63 6.75 -4.58 26.17
N GLN A 64 5.64 -3.87 26.49
CA GLN A 64 4.90 -4.02 27.75
C GLN A 64 3.76 -5.06 27.69
N ALA A 65 3.15 -5.28 26.53
CA ALA A 65 2.07 -6.24 26.35
C ALA A 65 2.54 -7.64 25.93
N GLY A 66 3.77 -7.76 25.40
CA GLY A 66 4.30 -9.03 24.88
C GLY A 66 3.63 -9.48 23.58
N THR A 67 3.14 -8.53 22.78
CA THR A 67 2.49 -8.76 21.48
C THR A 67 2.64 -7.51 20.60
N PHE A 68 2.13 -7.57 19.36
CA PHE A 68 2.13 -6.45 18.43
C PHE A 68 1.10 -5.37 18.80
N ALA A 69 1.42 -4.13 18.42
CA ALA A 69 0.48 -3.03 18.24
C ALA A 69 0.41 -2.68 16.74
N ILE A 70 -0.72 -2.13 16.30
CA ILE A 70 -0.87 -1.65 14.91
C ILE A 70 -1.21 -0.16 14.97
N ASN A 71 -0.37 0.63 14.32
CA ASN A 71 -0.42 2.10 14.31
C ASN A 71 -0.62 2.60 12.88
N SER A 72 -0.94 3.89 12.76
CA SER A 72 -0.66 4.67 11.56
C SER A 72 0.65 5.43 11.78
N GLN A 73 1.58 5.31 10.84
CA GLN A 73 2.74 6.20 10.74
C GLN A 73 2.54 7.11 9.53
N ALA A 74 2.22 8.37 9.81
CA ALA A 74 1.94 9.38 8.81
C ALA A 74 2.73 10.64 9.13
N ASN A 75 3.31 11.29 8.12
CA ASN A 75 4.00 12.57 8.30
C ASN A 75 5.13 12.52 9.38
N GLY A 76 5.91 11.43 9.47
CA GLY A 76 6.90 11.26 10.53
C GLY A 76 6.34 11.15 11.96
N LYS A 77 5.03 10.88 12.12
CA LYS A 77 4.37 10.67 13.42
C LYS A 77 3.72 9.30 13.47
N THR A 78 3.95 8.58 14.57
CA THR A 78 3.28 7.30 14.86
C THR A 78 2.14 7.54 15.86
N VAL A 79 0.92 7.11 15.53
CA VAL A 79 -0.29 7.21 16.35
C VAL A 79 -1.14 5.93 16.26
N PRO A 80 -1.99 5.59 17.25
CA PRO A 80 -2.82 4.38 17.19
C PRO A 80 -3.74 4.37 15.97
N LEU A 81 -3.83 3.23 15.26
CA LEU A 81 -4.53 3.14 13.97
C LEU A 81 -6.03 3.46 14.07
N GLU A 82 -6.67 3.20 15.21
CA GLU A 82 -8.07 3.58 15.42
C GLU A 82 -8.30 5.10 15.60
N THR A 83 -7.23 5.89 15.65
CA THR A 83 -7.28 7.36 15.74
C THR A 83 -7.04 8.08 14.41
N THR A 84 -6.91 7.35 13.29
CA THR A 84 -6.72 7.93 11.95
C THR A 84 -7.76 7.46 10.94
N ALA A 85 -7.96 8.24 9.88
CA ALA A 85 -8.71 7.87 8.68
C ALA A 85 -7.91 8.29 7.43
N ASN A 86 -7.67 7.35 6.52
CA ASN A 86 -7.02 7.63 5.24
C ASN A 86 -8.07 8.25 4.28
N TRP A 87 -7.83 9.45 3.75
CA TRP A 87 -8.73 10.08 2.77
C TRP A 87 -8.15 10.09 1.36
N VAL A 88 -8.80 9.34 0.46
CA VAL A 88 -8.53 9.27 -0.98
C VAL A 88 -9.43 10.24 -1.71
N GLY A 89 -9.13 11.55 -1.57
CA GLY A 89 -9.81 12.58 -2.36
C GLY A 89 -9.46 12.50 -3.85
N ARG A 90 -9.91 13.48 -4.64
CA ARG A 90 -9.43 13.61 -6.03
C ARG A 90 -7.98 14.11 -6.06
N GLY A 91 -7.14 13.39 -6.81
CA GLY A 91 -5.75 13.71 -7.06
C GLY A 91 -5.52 14.07 -8.53
N TYR A 92 -4.62 15.02 -8.77
CA TYR A 92 -4.20 15.43 -10.11
C TYR A 92 -2.69 15.65 -10.07
N ASN A 93 -1.99 15.29 -11.15
CA ASN A 93 -0.56 15.50 -11.32
C ASN A 93 -0.26 16.96 -11.75
N ASP A 94 1.01 17.35 -11.77
CA ASP A 94 1.45 18.72 -12.14
C ASP A 94 1.06 19.13 -13.57
N ASP A 95 0.82 18.18 -14.48
CA ASP A 95 0.34 18.41 -15.85
C ASP A 95 -1.19 18.53 -15.97
N GLY A 96 -1.93 18.29 -14.87
CA GLY A 96 -3.39 18.29 -14.82
C GLY A 96 -4.06 16.96 -15.13
N SER A 97 -3.30 15.90 -15.44
CA SER A 97 -3.83 14.53 -15.57
C SER A 97 -4.37 14.00 -14.23
N GLN A 98 -5.35 13.10 -14.28
CA GLN A 98 -5.98 12.54 -13.09
C GLN A 98 -5.11 11.46 -12.43
N ASN A 99 -5.16 11.34 -11.10
CA ASN A 99 -4.45 10.29 -10.35
C ASN A 99 -5.31 9.65 -9.23
N TYR A 100 -6.62 9.53 -9.46
CA TYR A 100 -7.60 9.02 -8.46
C TYR A 100 -8.57 7.97 -9.00
N THR A 101 -8.52 7.67 -10.30
CA THR A 101 -9.33 6.64 -10.96
C THR A 101 -8.42 5.65 -11.69
N PHE A 102 -8.74 4.37 -11.57
CA PHE A 102 -8.05 3.28 -12.27
C PHE A 102 -9.05 2.64 -13.25
N PRO A 103 -8.86 2.80 -14.58
CA PRO A 103 -9.61 2.04 -15.56
C PRO A 103 -9.05 0.62 -15.63
N ILE A 104 -9.91 -0.39 -15.46
CA ILE A 104 -9.57 -1.77 -15.78
C ILE A 104 -9.42 -1.86 -17.31
N THR A 105 -8.30 -2.40 -17.78
CA THR A 105 -8.01 -2.63 -19.20
C THR A 105 -8.30 -4.08 -19.58
N SER A 106 -8.20 -4.41 -20.86
CA SER A 106 -8.28 -5.77 -21.40
C SER A 106 -7.02 -6.63 -21.14
N ASP A 107 -6.20 -6.26 -20.16
CA ASP A 107 -5.07 -7.08 -19.69
C ASP A 107 -5.60 -8.19 -18.76
N PRO A 108 -5.46 -9.49 -19.12
CA PRO A 108 -6.00 -10.58 -18.32
C PRO A 108 -5.33 -10.72 -16.94
N ARG A 109 -4.18 -10.07 -16.70
CA ARG A 109 -3.58 -9.97 -15.36
C ARG A 109 -4.46 -9.17 -14.39
N LEU A 110 -5.37 -8.33 -14.90
CA LEU A 110 -6.29 -7.50 -14.13
C LEU A 110 -7.71 -8.06 -13.99
N ASP A 111 -8.02 -9.23 -14.57
CA ASP A 111 -9.36 -9.87 -14.52
C ASP A 111 -9.91 -10.03 -13.08
N PHE A 112 -9.04 -10.10 -12.07
CA PHE A 112 -9.43 -10.18 -10.66
C PHE A 112 -10.07 -8.89 -10.10
N LEU A 113 -9.96 -7.77 -10.81
CA LEU A 113 -10.50 -6.47 -10.40
C LEU A 113 -11.94 -6.24 -10.92
N GLY A 114 -12.35 -6.91 -11.99
CA GLY A 114 -13.61 -6.64 -12.69
C GLY A 114 -13.50 -6.86 -14.20
N LYS A 115 -14.19 -6.03 -14.99
CA LYS A 115 -14.24 -6.11 -16.46
C LYS A 115 -13.55 -4.91 -17.10
N ASP A 116 -12.97 -5.13 -18.27
CA ASP A 116 -12.46 -4.08 -19.17
C ASP A 116 -13.43 -2.89 -19.30
N GLY A 117 -12.89 -1.68 -19.23
CA GLY A 117 -13.63 -0.42 -19.27
C GLY A 117 -14.31 -0.01 -17.96
N GLN A 118 -14.31 -0.82 -16.89
CA GLN A 118 -14.83 -0.39 -15.59
C GLN A 118 -13.84 0.54 -14.87
N LEU A 119 -14.39 1.53 -14.15
CA LEU A 119 -13.65 2.51 -13.37
C LEU A 119 -13.70 2.15 -11.88
N LEU A 120 -12.52 2.15 -11.25
CA LEU A 120 -12.33 2.03 -9.81
C LEU A 120 -11.81 3.36 -9.25
N TYR A 121 -12.11 3.67 -7.99
CA TYR A 121 -11.37 4.70 -7.24
C TYR A 121 -9.98 4.15 -6.90
N MET A 122 -8.96 5.01 -6.81
CA MET A 122 -7.57 4.60 -6.61
C MET A 122 -6.82 5.51 -5.64
N ALA A 123 -6.14 4.90 -4.68
CA ALA A 123 -4.90 5.44 -4.11
C ALA A 123 -3.72 4.86 -4.91
N PRO A 124 -2.92 5.69 -5.60
CA PRO A 124 -1.89 5.20 -6.52
C PRO A 124 -0.61 4.75 -5.79
N GLN A 125 0.11 3.81 -6.42
CA GLN A 125 1.46 3.43 -6.00
C GLN A 125 2.45 4.61 -6.14
N VAL A 126 2.23 5.51 -7.09
CA VAL A 126 3.07 6.69 -7.36
C VAL A 126 2.16 7.93 -7.55
N PRO A 127 1.79 8.65 -6.47
CA PRO A 127 0.94 9.84 -6.55
C PRO A 127 1.65 11.09 -7.11
N GLY A 128 2.97 11.03 -7.33
CA GLY A 128 3.74 12.18 -7.80
C GLY A 128 3.88 13.31 -6.76
N PRO A 129 4.28 14.51 -7.20
CA PRO A 129 4.59 15.64 -6.31
C PRO A 129 3.44 16.02 -5.38
N GLY A 130 3.76 16.23 -4.10
CA GLY A 130 2.76 16.55 -3.07
C GLY A 130 1.84 15.38 -2.68
N ASN A 131 2.20 14.15 -3.06
CA ASN A 131 1.56 12.90 -2.66
C ASN A 131 0.04 12.88 -2.91
N SER A 132 -0.41 13.49 -4.01
CA SER A 132 -1.81 13.73 -4.36
C SER A 132 -2.40 12.57 -5.18
N PRO A 133 -3.48 11.89 -4.75
CA PRO A 133 -4.37 12.23 -3.64
C PRO A 133 -3.85 11.80 -2.27
N ILE A 134 -3.15 10.66 -2.21
CA ILE A 134 -2.56 10.06 -1.01
C ILE A 134 -1.39 9.18 -1.45
N TRP A 135 -0.32 9.07 -0.64
CA TRP A 135 0.66 7.99 -0.79
C TRP A 135 0.54 7.04 0.38
N SER A 136 0.13 5.80 0.12
CA SER A 136 -0.18 4.88 1.22
C SER A 136 0.16 3.43 0.91
N GLY A 137 0.59 2.73 1.95
CA GLY A 137 0.67 1.29 2.02
C GLY A 137 0.77 0.85 3.47
N PHE A 138 1.50 -0.24 3.70
CA PHE A 138 1.64 -0.88 5.00
C PHE A 138 3.09 -1.24 5.29
N GLY A 139 3.38 -1.62 6.53
CA GLY A 139 4.73 -2.06 6.89
C GLY A 139 4.87 -2.61 8.30
N ALA A 140 6.12 -2.75 8.73
CA ALA A 140 6.50 -3.06 10.10
C ALA A 140 7.66 -2.16 10.56
N ASP A 141 7.77 -2.01 11.87
CA ASP A 141 8.87 -1.34 12.56
C ASP A 141 10.10 -2.26 12.68
N THR A 142 11.31 -1.69 12.71
CA THR A 142 12.57 -2.47 12.80
C THR A 142 12.77 -3.12 14.16
N ALA A 143 12.13 -2.63 15.22
CA ALA A 143 12.21 -3.21 16.58
C ALA A 143 11.21 -4.37 16.81
N VAL A 144 10.66 -4.96 15.75
CA VAL A 144 9.90 -6.22 15.83
C VAL A 144 10.88 -7.39 16.06
N PRO A 145 10.80 -8.12 17.19
CA PRO A 145 11.84 -9.05 17.61
C PRO A 145 11.64 -10.45 17.00
N ILE A 146 11.87 -10.56 15.69
CA ILE A 146 11.68 -11.81 14.93
C ILE A 146 12.52 -12.99 15.45
N GLU A 147 13.58 -12.72 16.20
CA GLU A 147 14.43 -13.73 16.85
C GLU A 147 13.68 -14.47 17.98
N GLN A 148 12.50 -13.98 18.39
CA GLN A 148 11.57 -14.64 19.30
C GLN A 148 10.52 -15.49 18.56
N PHE A 149 10.41 -15.36 17.23
CA PHE A 149 9.40 -16.00 16.40
C PHE A 149 9.93 -17.22 15.66
N GLN A 150 9.02 -18.15 15.34
CA GLN A 150 9.33 -19.39 14.62
C GLN A 150 9.78 -19.06 13.20
N ASP A 151 11.05 -19.35 12.89
CA ASP A 151 11.71 -19.03 11.61
C ASP A 151 11.61 -17.54 11.22
N GLY A 152 11.48 -16.63 12.21
CA GLY A 152 11.28 -15.20 12.01
C GLY A 152 9.87 -14.77 11.57
N ASN A 153 9.01 -15.72 11.20
CA ASN A 153 7.73 -15.51 10.52
C ASN A 153 6.71 -14.74 11.37
N PHE A 154 6.32 -13.56 10.89
CA PHE A 154 5.13 -12.83 11.33
C PHE A 154 4.36 -12.24 10.14
N ALA A 155 3.06 -12.01 10.34
CA ALA A 155 2.16 -11.56 9.30
C ALA A 155 1.21 -10.45 9.79
N LEU A 156 0.69 -9.68 8.84
CA LEU A 156 -0.42 -8.75 8.99
C LEU A 156 -1.63 -9.31 8.26
N GLU A 157 -2.77 -9.41 8.95
CA GLU A 157 -3.96 -10.09 8.46
C GLU A 157 -5.20 -9.21 8.50
N MET A 158 -5.97 -9.19 7.40
CA MET A 158 -7.29 -8.57 7.35
C MET A 158 -8.31 -9.53 7.98
N VAL A 159 -8.85 -9.17 9.15
CA VAL A 159 -9.79 -9.98 9.96
C VAL A 159 -11.21 -9.40 10.03
N GLY A 160 -11.47 -8.28 9.34
CA GLY A 160 -12.80 -7.74 9.14
C GLY A 160 -12.84 -6.63 8.08
N PHE A 161 -13.96 -6.49 7.40
CA PHE A 161 -14.19 -5.48 6.37
C PHE A 161 -15.65 -5.05 6.34
N ASN A 162 -15.88 -3.74 6.23
CA ASN A 162 -17.20 -3.12 6.01
C ASN A 162 -17.07 -1.98 4.97
N GLY A 163 -18.09 -1.73 4.15
CA GLY A 163 -18.05 -0.69 3.11
C GLY A 163 -18.91 -0.99 1.88
N PRO A 164 -19.15 0.01 1.00
CA PRO A 164 -20.10 -0.08 -0.11
C PRO A 164 -19.64 -0.98 -1.28
N GLY A 165 -18.35 -1.28 -1.38
CA GLY A 165 -17.77 -2.01 -2.52
C GLY A 165 -16.60 -2.93 -2.14
N GLN A 166 -15.86 -3.41 -3.14
CA GLN A 166 -14.66 -4.22 -2.91
C GLN A 166 -13.43 -3.32 -2.82
N MET A 167 -12.48 -3.68 -1.95
CA MET A 167 -11.14 -3.10 -1.89
C MET A 167 -10.13 -4.16 -2.34
N ASN A 168 -9.17 -3.77 -3.18
CA ASN A 168 -8.01 -4.58 -3.55
C ASN A 168 -6.73 -3.74 -3.43
N MET A 169 -5.60 -4.39 -3.15
CA MET A 169 -4.27 -3.78 -3.05
C MET A 169 -3.25 -4.68 -3.74
N PHE A 170 -2.46 -4.11 -4.65
CA PHE A 170 -1.57 -4.87 -5.55
C PHE A 170 -0.49 -3.98 -6.16
N ASN A 171 0.53 -4.61 -6.74
CA ASN A 171 1.56 -3.94 -7.55
C ASN A 171 1.48 -4.44 -9.00
N TYR A 172 1.56 -3.53 -9.98
CA TYR A 172 1.30 -3.81 -11.40
C TYR A 172 2.11 -2.87 -12.31
N SER A 173 2.65 -3.45 -13.38
CA SER A 173 3.29 -2.74 -14.50
C SER A 173 2.47 -2.96 -15.77
N THR A 174 2.14 -1.89 -16.49
CA THR A 174 1.57 -1.97 -17.85
C THR A 174 2.57 -2.46 -18.88
N TYR A 175 3.87 -2.43 -18.57
CA TYR A 175 4.94 -2.93 -19.43
C TYR A 175 5.31 -4.38 -19.11
N GLY A 176 5.63 -5.14 -20.16
CA GLY A 176 5.97 -6.56 -20.09
C GLY A 176 4.82 -7.47 -19.66
N SER A 177 5.11 -8.77 -19.52
CA SER A 177 4.20 -9.81 -19.02
C SER A 177 4.42 -10.16 -17.54
N LEU A 178 5.06 -9.29 -16.75
CA LEU A 178 5.30 -9.50 -15.33
C LEU A 178 3.99 -9.85 -14.58
N PRO A 179 3.97 -10.85 -13.69
CA PRO A 179 2.83 -11.15 -12.83
C PRO A 179 2.42 -9.96 -11.95
N VAL A 180 1.14 -9.91 -11.55
CA VAL A 180 0.64 -8.93 -10.56
C VAL A 180 0.86 -9.49 -9.16
N THR A 181 1.62 -8.78 -8.32
CA THR A 181 1.75 -9.11 -6.89
C THR A 181 0.46 -8.71 -6.17
N ARG A 182 -0.35 -9.70 -5.75
CA ARG A 182 -1.68 -9.51 -5.15
C ARG A 182 -1.62 -9.56 -3.63
N LEU A 183 -1.59 -8.38 -3.00
CA LEU A 183 -1.37 -8.20 -1.56
C LEU A 183 -2.68 -8.40 -0.78
N PHE A 184 -3.43 -7.34 -0.51
CA PHE A 184 -4.72 -7.41 0.19
C PHE A 184 -5.92 -7.41 -0.77
N SER A 185 -7.00 -8.09 -0.37
CA SER A 185 -8.31 -8.08 -1.01
C SER A 185 -9.38 -8.31 0.04
N SER A 186 -10.44 -7.49 0.01
CA SER A 186 -11.58 -7.74 0.88
C SER A 186 -12.35 -9.01 0.51
N HIS A 187 -12.24 -9.48 -0.74
CA HIS A 187 -13.07 -10.56 -1.27
C HIS A 187 -12.30 -11.84 -1.68
N ASP A 188 -11.01 -11.76 -2.04
CA ASP A 188 -10.17 -12.95 -2.21
C ASP A 188 -9.56 -13.36 -0.86
N LYS A 189 -9.99 -14.52 -0.33
CA LYS A 189 -9.53 -15.04 0.97
C LYS A 189 -8.03 -15.32 1.04
N VAL A 190 -7.37 -15.59 -0.09
CA VAL A 190 -5.94 -15.89 -0.15
C VAL A 190 -5.09 -14.61 -0.11
N SER A 191 -5.69 -13.48 -0.49
CA SER A 191 -5.12 -12.13 -0.30
C SER A 191 -5.69 -11.44 0.95
N ARG A 192 -5.76 -12.15 2.09
CA ARG A 192 -6.10 -11.54 3.38
C ARG A 192 -4.93 -11.54 4.38
N THR A 193 -3.78 -12.03 3.95
CA THR A 193 -2.56 -12.14 4.76
C THR A 193 -1.39 -11.64 3.93
N VAL A 194 -0.54 -10.81 4.52
CA VAL A 194 0.80 -10.50 4.00
C VAL A 194 1.82 -10.85 5.08
N TRP A 195 2.91 -11.48 4.68
CA TRP A 195 4.07 -11.71 5.53
C TRP A 195 4.91 -10.43 5.54
N LEU A 196 5.62 -10.18 6.64
CA LEU A 196 6.38 -8.95 6.85
C LEU A 196 7.76 -9.28 7.43
N ASP A 197 8.75 -8.46 7.08
CA ASP A 197 10.04 -8.36 7.75
C ASP A 197 10.06 -7.10 8.65
N PRO A 198 10.90 -7.04 9.70
CA PRO A 198 11.06 -5.83 10.49
C PRO A 198 11.69 -4.73 9.63
N GLY A 199 11.02 -3.58 9.53
CA GLY A 199 11.39 -2.51 8.59
C GLY A 199 10.79 -2.65 7.19
N THR A 200 9.95 -3.66 6.90
CA THR A 200 9.13 -3.66 5.67
C THR A 200 8.37 -2.35 5.55
N HIS A 201 8.49 -1.70 4.40
CA HIS A 201 7.83 -0.45 4.08
C HIS A 201 7.35 -0.51 2.63
N THR A 202 6.07 -0.22 2.38
CA THR A 202 5.44 -0.45 1.06
C THR A 202 4.55 0.71 0.63
N HIS A 203 4.47 0.93 -0.68
CA HIS A 203 3.43 1.70 -1.32
C HIS A 203 2.91 0.94 -2.53
N ASN A 204 1.57 0.86 -2.65
CA ASN A 204 0.92 -0.10 -3.53
C ASN A 204 -0.31 0.54 -4.19
N ILE A 205 -0.74 0.04 -5.34
CA ILE A 205 -2.02 0.46 -5.93
C ILE A 205 -3.14 -0.10 -5.06
N THR A 206 -3.94 0.77 -4.44
CA THR A 206 -5.14 0.37 -3.68
C THR A 206 -6.38 0.86 -4.40
N THR A 207 -7.23 -0.05 -4.86
CA THR A 207 -8.45 0.27 -5.62
C THR A 207 -9.74 -0.09 -4.89
N PHE A 208 -10.78 0.68 -5.18
CA PHE A 208 -12.13 0.54 -4.60
C PHE A 208 -13.20 0.55 -5.70
N THR A 209 -14.17 -0.36 -5.67
CA THR A 209 -15.22 -0.43 -6.73
C THR A 209 -16.26 0.69 -6.66
N LYS A 210 -16.34 1.41 -5.53
CA LYS A 210 -17.23 2.54 -5.25
C LYS A 210 -16.54 3.56 -4.32
N PRO A 211 -16.91 4.85 -4.34
CA PRO A 211 -16.56 5.77 -3.26
C PRO A 211 -17.37 5.50 -1.98
N GLY A 212 -17.07 6.20 -0.89
CA GLY A 212 -17.77 6.12 0.39
C GLY A 212 -16.84 5.83 1.57
N ARG A 213 -17.43 5.47 2.71
CA ARG A 213 -16.70 5.10 3.94
C ARG A 213 -16.52 3.58 4.03
N TYR A 214 -15.30 3.16 4.33
CA TYR A 214 -14.88 1.77 4.50
C TYR A 214 -14.19 1.59 5.86
N GLU A 215 -14.40 0.44 6.49
CA GLU A 215 -13.69 0.03 7.71
C GLU A 215 -12.94 -1.27 7.45
N VAL A 216 -11.62 -1.26 7.63
CA VAL A 216 -10.75 -2.42 7.41
C VAL A 216 -10.05 -2.75 8.73
N THR A 217 -10.34 -3.92 9.27
CA THR A 217 -9.84 -4.37 10.57
C THR A 217 -8.73 -5.37 10.39
N PHE A 218 -7.58 -5.11 11.01
CA PHE A 218 -6.40 -5.94 10.95
C PHE A 218 -6.05 -6.51 12.32
N ASP A 219 -5.51 -7.73 12.37
CA ASP A 219 -4.62 -8.16 13.45
C ASP A 219 -3.22 -8.49 12.88
N ALA A 220 -2.22 -8.56 13.75
CA ALA A 220 -0.87 -8.99 13.39
C ALA A 220 -0.54 -10.25 14.19
N THR A 221 0.02 -11.27 13.53
CA THR A 221 0.13 -12.64 14.03
C THR A 221 1.56 -13.18 13.91
N ALA A 222 1.96 -14.03 14.86
CA ALA A 222 3.19 -14.82 14.78
C ALA A 222 3.06 -16.10 15.61
N ARG A 223 4.02 -17.02 15.47
CA ARG A 223 4.30 -18.05 16.47
C ARG A 223 5.62 -17.74 17.15
N THR A 224 5.69 -17.88 18.46
CA THR A 224 6.99 -17.84 19.18
C THR A 224 7.78 -19.12 18.90
N THR A 225 9.08 -19.11 19.17
CA THR A 225 9.98 -20.28 18.98
C THR A 225 9.62 -21.52 19.81
N ASP A 226 8.72 -21.40 20.81
CA ASP A 226 8.12 -22.53 21.52
C ASP A 226 6.81 -23.05 20.89
N GLY A 227 6.36 -22.44 19.78
CA GLY A 227 5.16 -22.75 19.03
C GLY A 227 3.90 -21.98 19.45
N SER A 228 3.95 -21.17 20.52
CA SER A 228 2.77 -20.45 21.01
C SER A 228 2.28 -19.40 20.02
N PHE A 229 0.99 -19.41 19.70
CA PHE A 229 0.36 -18.41 18.83
C PHE A 229 0.22 -17.07 19.57
N ILE A 230 0.75 -15.99 18.98
CA ILE A 230 0.56 -14.61 19.45
C ILE A 230 -0.19 -13.78 18.39
N THR A 231 -1.03 -12.87 18.86
CA THR A 231 -1.79 -11.95 18.01
C THR A 231 -2.00 -10.59 18.70
N SER A 232 -2.12 -9.52 17.91
CA SER A 232 -2.47 -8.19 18.39
C SER A 232 -3.93 -8.11 18.84
N LYS A 233 -4.31 -6.96 19.40
CA LYS A 233 -5.71 -6.52 19.39
C LYS A 233 -6.13 -6.28 17.92
N PRO A 234 -7.28 -6.79 17.45
CA PRO A 234 -7.86 -6.38 16.17
C PRO A 234 -8.15 -4.87 16.16
N THR A 235 -7.64 -4.16 15.16
CA THR A 235 -7.62 -2.70 15.12
C THR A 235 -8.06 -2.19 13.74
N THR A 236 -8.90 -1.15 13.72
CA THR A 236 -9.69 -0.76 12.54
C THR A 236 -9.23 0.58 11.95
N LEU A 237 -8.65 0.50 10.75
CA LEU A 237 -8.41 1.64 9.88
C LEU A 237 -9.70 2.02 9.15
N VAL A 238 -9.99 3.32 9.09
CA VAL A 238 -11.02 3.85 8.19
C VAL A 238 -10.38 4.32 6.90
N TRP A 239 -10.99 3.98 5.77
CA TRP A 239 -10.75 4.65 4.50
C TRP A 239 -11.99 5.47 4.11
N ARG A 240 -11.77 6.73 3.75
CA ARG A 240 -12.77 7.63 3.15
C ARG A 240 -12.38 7.81 1.69
N VAL A 241 -13.18 7.27 0.78
CA VAL A 241 -12.84 7.15 -0.64
C VAL A 241 -13.72 8.10 -1.44
N GLY A 242 -13.11 9.03 -2.16
CA GLY A 242 -13.82 10.19 -2.71
C GLY A 242 -14.50 11.01 -1.61
N GLY A 243 -15.63 11.61 -1.95
CA GLY A 243 -16.44 12.40 -1.04
C GLY A 243 -15.77 13.71 -0.59
N THR A 244 -16.39 14.37 0.37
CA THR A 244 -15.81 15.54 1.03
C THR A 244 -14.67 15.13 1.97
N ASN A 245 -13.71 16.05 2.13
CA ASN A 245 -12.62 15.91 3.08
C ASN A 245 -13.18 15.79 4.51
N PRO A 246 -12.99 14.68 5.24
CA PRO A 246 -13.56 14.52 6.58
C PRO A 246 -13.09 15.58 7.58
N ALA A 247 -11.90 16.16 7.39
CA ALA A 247 -11.40 17.24 8.24
C ALA A 247 -12.18 18.55 8.07
N ASP A 248 -12.89 18.73 6.96
CA ASP A 248 -13.74 19.89 6.68
C ASP A 248 -15.21 19.68 7.10
N GLU A 249 -15.64 18.44 7.40
CA GLU A 249 -17.01 18.07 7.84
C GLU A 249 -17.32 18.54 9.29
N LYS A 250 -18.52 19.08 9.55
CA LYS A 250 -18.86 19.77 10.81
C LYS A 250 -20.25 19.45 11.37
N LEU A 251 -21.04 18.59 10.72
CA LEU A 251 -22.39 18.25 11.18
C LEU A 251 -22.38 17.35 12.43
N GLY A 252 -21.35 16.53 12.59
CA GLY A 252 -21.25 15.51 13.63
C GLY A 252 -22.12 14.29 13.31
N ASP A 253 -22.65 13.63 14.35
CA ASP A 253 -23.59 12.50 14.19
C ASP A 253 -24.80 12.98 13.38
N VAL A 254 -24.88 12.55 12.12
CA VAL A 254 -25.89 12.98 11.15
C VAL A 254 -27.31 12.62 11.62
N ARG A 255 -27.49 11.47 12.28
CA ARG A 255 -28.79 11.02 12.77
C ARG A 255 -29.22 11.84 13.99
N ALA A 256 -28.29 12.17 14.89
CA ALA A 256 -28.54 13.05 16.03
C ALA A 256 -28.78 14.51 15.61
N ALA A 257 -27.99 15.04 14.67
CA ALA A 257 -28.16 16.38 14.12
C ALA A 257 -29.50 16.52 13.39
N TYR A 258 -29.85 15.53 12.57
CA TYR A 258 -31.16 15.44 11.90
C TYR A 258 -32.33 15.39 12.90
N ASN A 259 -32.25 14.56 13.94
CA ASN A 259 -33.27 14.49 14.98
C ASN A 259 -33.40 15.80 15.75
N LYS A 260 -32.29 16.42 16.16
CA LYS A 260 -32.25 17.73 16.84
C LYS A 260 -32.79 18.87 15.97
N ALA A 261 -32.66 18.78 14.65
CA ALA A 261 -33.28 19.72 13.72
C ALA A 261 -34.81 19.55 13.59
N ALA A 262 -35.41 18.51 14.19
CA ALA A 262 -36.86 18.47 14.41
C ALA A 262 -37.29 19.52 15.45
N ASP A 263 -36.53 19.62 16.55
CA ASP A 263 -36.89 20.41 17.72
C ASP A 263 -36.55 21.91 17.56
N ALA A 264 -35.63 22.23 16.64
CA ALA A 264 -35.07 23.57 16.48
C ALA A 264 -35.91 24.51 15.59
N VAL A 265 -36.94 24.03 14.91
CA VAL A 265 -37.61 24.76 13.81
C VAL A 265 -39.09 25.01 14.08
N GLU A 266 -39.39 25.77 15.16
CA GLU A 266 -40.68 26.47 15.27
C GLU A 266 -40.82 27.45 14.09
N GLY A 267 -41.67 27.13 13.12
CA GLY A 267 -42.07 28.04 12.03
C GLY A 267 -41.75 27.60 10.60
N ALA A 268 -41.07 26.47 10.38
CA ALA A 268 -41.12 25.83 9.06
C ALA A 268 -42.48 25.14 8.87
N ALA A 269 -43.05 25.24 7.67
CA ALA A 269 -44.36 24.68 7.39
C ALA A 269 -44.35 23.15 7.46
N VAL A 270 -44.99 22.60 8.50
CA VAL A 270 -45.48 21.22 8.50
C VAL A 270 -46.63 21.14 7.48
N GLU A 271 -46.63 20.15 6.58
CA GLU A 271 -47.72 19.96 5.61
C GLU A 271 -49.07 19.86 6.35
N GLY A 272 -50.00 20.78 6.05
CA GLY A 272 -51.39 20.75 6.56
C GLY A 272 -51.89 22.02 7.25
N ALA A 273 -51.02 22.96 7.64
CA ALA A 273 -51.44 24.21 8.31
C ALA A 273 -51.44 25.43 7.37
N ALA A 274 -52.61 25.79 6.83
CA ALA A 274 -52.77 27.02 6.06
C ALA A 274 -52.67 28.26 6.95
N ALA A 275 -51.58 29.02 6.83
CA ALA A 275 -51.36 30.26 7.58
C ALA A 275 -52.08 31.44 6.91
N GLU A 276 -53.24 31.84 7.43
CA GLU A 276 -53.92 33.08 7.01
C GLU A 276 -53.02 34.31 7.28
N GLY A 277 -52.52 34.94 6.21
CA GLY A 277 -51.77 36.21 6.30
C GLY A 277 -50.48 36.31 5.50
N ALA A 278 -50.01 35.22 4.88
CA ALA A 278 -48.91 35.31 3.92
C ALA A 278 -49.35 36.05 2.64
N ALA A 279 -48.48 36.92 2.10
CA ALA A 279 -48.72 37.59 0.82
C ALA A 279 -48.46 36.64 -0.36
N ASP A 280 -49.17 36.86 -1.48
CA ASP A 280 -49.18 35.96 -2.65
C ASP A 280 -47.79 35.60 -3.20
N GLY A 281 -47.63 34.33 -3.59
CA GLY A 281 -46.84 33.99 -4.78
C GLY A 281 -45.78 32.89 -4.68
N ALA A 282 -45.51 32.30 -3.52
CA ALA A 282 -44.51 31.24 -3.38
C ALA A 282 -44.90 30.16 -2.36
N GLU A 283 -45.56 29.10 -2.83
CA GLU A 283 -45.48 27.81 -2.13
C GLU A 283 -44.03 27.30 -2.22
N ALA A 284 -43.50 26.76 -1.12
CA ALA A 284 -42.24 26.02 -1.18
C ALA A 284 -42.49 24.72 -1.96
N SER A 285 -41.79 24.53 -3.08
CA SER A 285 -41.83 23.28 -3.83
C SER A 285 -41.29 22.13 -2.96
N LYS A 286 -41.68 20.88 -3.23
CA LYS A 286 -41.14 19.75 -2.46
C LYS A 286 -39.62 19.64 -2.61
N PRO A 287 -38.88 19.30 -1.54
CA PRO A 287 -37.45 18.99 -1.65
C PRO A 287 -37.22 17.93 -2.72
N THR A 288 -36.14 18.06 -3.48
CA THR A 288 -35.81 17.20 -4.61
C THR A 288 -34.37 16.76 -4.52
N PHE A 289 -34.11 15.46 -4.65
CA PHE A 289 -32.77 14.92 -4.88
C PHE A 289 -32.68 14.41 -6.32
N THR A 290 -31.62 14.80 -7.02
CA THR A 290 -31.38 14.51 -8.45
C THR A 290 -29.96 14.00 -8.64
N ILE A 291 -29.80 13.01 -9.51
CA ILE A 291 -28.52 12.40 -9.90
C ILE A 291 -28.42 12.50 -11.42
N ALA A 292 -27.34 13.07 -11.95
CA ALA A 292 -27.14 13.25 -13.39
C ALA A 292 -25.66 13.09 -13.79
N PRO A 293 -25.32 12.71 -15.03
CA PRO A 293 -23.94 12.75 -15.51
C PRO A 293 -23.41 14.19 -15.43
N HIS A 294 -22.16 14.34 -15.01
CA HIS A 294 -21.54 15.66 -14.95
C HIS A 294 -21.36 16.24 -16.36
N ALA A 295 -21.66 17.53 -16.50
CA ALA A 295 -21.56 18.23 -17.79
C ALA A 295 -20.19 18.88 -18.05
N GLY A 296 -19.33 18.95 -17.02
CA GLY A 296 -17.99 19.52 -17.10
C GLY A 296 -16.94 18.59 -17.70
N SER A 297 -15.82 19.19 -18.10
CA SER A 297 -14.61 18.52 -18.60
C SER A 297 -13.35 19.39 -18.40
N GLU A 298 -13.38 20.25 -17.39
CA GLU A 298 -12.36 21.25 -17.08
C GLU A 298 -11.02 20.63 -16.65
N ARG A 299 -11.03 19.41 -16.11
CA ARG A 299 -9.86 18.58 -15.83
C ARG A 299 -10.03 17.18 -16.38
N ASP A 300 -8.93 16.44 -16.45
CA ASP A 300 -9.00 15.02 -16.77
C ASP A 300 -9.80 14.24 -15.70
N GLY A 301 -10.43 13.15 -16.12
CA GLY A 301 -11.38 12.38 -15.31
C GLY A 301 -12.73 13.04 -15.07
N ASP A 302 -12.90 14.37 -15.20
CA ASP A 302 -14.16 15.04 -14.83
C ASP A 302 -15.37 14.58 -15.67
N LYS A 303 -15.13 14.13 -16.92
CA LYS A 303 -16.12 13.48 -17.81
C LYS A 303 -16.73 12.17 -17.25
N ASN A 304 -16.11 11.57 -16.23
CA ASN A 304 -16.52 10.33 -15.59
C ASN A 304 -17.36 10.58 -14.31
N LEU A 305 -17.59 11.85 -13.94
CA LEU A 305 -18.29 12.23 -12.72
C LEU A 305 -19.82 12.18 -12.88
N THR A 306 -20.50 12.09 -11.75
CA THR A 306 -21.95 12.17 -11.61
C THR A 306 -22.28 13.24 -10.57
N ASP A 307 -23.17 14.18 -10.92
CA ASP A 307 -23.65 15.26 -10.07
C ASP A 307 -24.81 14.80 -9.17
N LEU A 308 -24.55 14.75 -7.86
CA LEU A 308 -25.52 14.58 -6.79
C LEU A 308 -26.02 15.97 -6.38
N THR A 309 -27.24 16.33 -6.80
CA THR A 309 -27.83 17.66 -6.57
C THR A 309 -29.04 17.58 -5.65
N PHE A 310 -29.00 18.33 -4.56
CA PHE A 310 -30.13 18.52 -3.65
C PHE A 310 -30.69 19.94 -3.76
N ASN A 311 -32.01 20.02 -3.89
CA ASN A 311 -32.77 21.26 -3.79
C ASN A 311 -33.74 21.17 -2.62
N ALA A 312 -33.64 22.10 -1.67
CA ALA A 312 -34.45 22.14 -0.45
C ALA A 312 -35.88 22.68 -0.65
N GLY A 313 -36.30 22.96 -1.89
CA GLY A 313 -37.63 23.45 -2.22
C GLY A 313 -37.90 24.94 -1.94
N SER A 314 -36.99 25.59 -1.22
CA SER A 314 -37.11 26.98 -0.75
C SER A 314 -35.78 27.71 -0.94
N LYS A 315 -35.80 28.89 -1.57
CA LYS A 315 -34.60 29.73 -1.76
C LYS A 315 -34.08 30.35 -0.47
N ASP A 316 -34.89 30.37 0.58
CA ASP A 316 -34.49 30.82 1.92
C ASP A 316 -33.80 29.74 2.74
N ALA A 317 -33.73 28.50 2.25
CA ALA A 317 -33.19 27.38 2.99
C ALA A 317 -31.66 27.37 3.04
N GLU A 318 -31.13 27.24 4.25
CA GLU A 318 -29.72 27.09 4.55
C GLU A 318 -29.55 25.89 5.50
N GLY A 319 -28.41 25.20 5.42
CA GLY A 319 -28.12 24.03 6.26
C GLY A 319 -27.05 23.15 5.65
N THR A 320 -27.14 21.85 5.92
CA THR A 320 -26.22 20.83 5.41
C THR A 320 -27.00 19.66 4.84
N VAL A 321 -26.62 19.17 3.66
CA VAL A 321 -27.08 17.88 3.13
C VAL A 321 -25.94 16.88 3.19
N VAL A 322 -26.22 15.68 3.66
CA VAL A 322 -25.31 14.55 3.60
C VAL A 322 -25.80 13.59 2.52
N PHE A 323 -24.94 13.31 1.55
CA PHE A 323 -25.16 12.28 0.55
C PHE A 323 -24.63 10.94 1.04
N TYR A 324 -25.37 9.88 0.76
CA TYR A 324 -25.06 8.50 1.08
C TYR A 324 -25.02 7.64 -0.18
N ILE A 325 -24.19 6.60 -0.18
CA ILE A 325 -24.09 5.56 -1.21
C ILE A 325 -24.20 4.19 -0.53
N ASP A 326 -25.21 3.40 -0.90
CA ASP A 326 -25.54 2.08 -0.34
C ASP A 326 -25.60 2.06 1.20
N GLY A 327 -26.09 3.15 1.79
CA GLY A 327 -26.17 3.35 3.24
C GLY A 327 -24.93 3.97 3.89
N TYR A 328 -23.79 4.00 3.20
CA TYR A 328 -22.52 4.53 3.70
C TYR A 328 -22.39 6.03 3.45
N HIS A 329 -21.73 6.73 4.38
CA HIS A 329 -21.49 8.17 4.28
C HIS A 329 -20.59 8.48 3.06
N LEU A 330 -21.02 9.40 2.20
CA LEU A 330 -20.25 9.86 1.04
C LEU A 330 -19.77 11.30 1.21
N ALA A 331 -20.68 12.28 1.28
CA ALA A 331 -20.29 13.70 1.27
C ALA A 331 -21.22 14.63 2.09
N GLU A 332 -20.65 15.52 2.90
CA GLU A 332 -21.32 16.58 3.67
C GLU A 332 -21.21 17.93 2.93
N VAL A 333 -22.31 18.44 2.38
CA VAL A 333 -22.33 19.67 1.56
C VAL A 333 -23.20 20.77 2.18
N PRO A 334 -22.68 22.01 2.36
CA PRO A 334 -23.49 23.15 2.76
C PRO A 334 -24.55 23.53 1.72
N VAL A 335 -25.82 23.50 2.12
CA VAL A 335 -26.96 23.98 1.33
C VAL A 335 -27.06 25.50 1.47
N LYS A 336 -27.03 26.21 0.33
CA LYS A 336 -27.09 27.68 0.26
C LYS A 336 -28.09 28.13 -0.79
N ASN A 337 -28.89 29.14 -0.47
CA ASN A 337 -30.04 29.57 -1.29
C ASN A 337 -30.92 28.37 -1.72
N GLY A 338 -31.09 27.39 -0.83
CA GLY A 338 -31.83 26.15 -1.05
C GLY A 338 -31.20 25.11 -1.98
N ASN A 339 -29.92 25.23 -2.36
CA ASN A 339 -29.27 24.31 -3.30
C ASN A 339 -27.91 23.82 -2.78
N ALA A 340 -27.57 22.58 -3.13
CA ALA A 340 -26.24 21.98 -2.97
C ALA A 340 -25.98 20.95 -4.09
N THR A 341 -24.75 20.86 -4.56
CA THR A 341 -24.32 19.85 -5.54
C THR A 341 -22.94 19.29 -5.13
N TRP A 342 -22.78 17.97 -5.21
CA TRP A 342 -21.48 17.30 -5.18
C TRP A 342 -21.30 16.49 -6.46
N SER A 343 -20.18 16.65 -7.15
CA SER A 343 -19.82 15.80 -8.30
C SER A 343 -18.90 14.67 -7.83
N GLU A 344 -19.15 13.42 -8.21
CA GLU A 344 -18.34 12.28 -7.77
C GLU A 344 -18.12 11.21 -8.85
N MET A 345 -16.98 10.52 -8.79
CA MET A 345 -16.77 9.29 -9.56
C MET A 345 -17.38 8.12 -8.78
N ILE A 346 -18.62 7.78 -9.10
CA ILE A 346 -19.44 6.83 -8.32
C ILE A 346 -19.15 5.34 -8.60
N GLY A 347 -18.11 5.04 -9.37
CA GLY A 347 -17.79 3.69 -9.84
C GLY A 347 -18.66 3.23 -11.02
N SER A 348 -18.33 2.07 -11.60
CA SER A 348 -19.08 1.46 -12.70
C SER A 348 -20.15 0.45 -12.27
N GLN A 349 -20.44 0.37 -10.97
CA GLN A 349 -21.48 -0.49 -10.40
C GLN A 349 -22.74 0.34 -10.11
N THR A 350 -23.93 -0.25 -10.29
CA THR A 350 -25.16 0.42 -9.85
C THR A 350 -25.17 0.52 -8.33
N SER A 351 -25.57 1.67 -7.81
CA SER A 351 -25.57 1.96 -6.38
C SER A 351 -26.83 2.75 -6.02
N ASN A 352 -27.29 2.64 -4.77
CA ASN A 352 -28.45 3.33 -4.24
C ASN A 352 -28.01 4.56 -3.45
N PHE A 353 -28.54 5.72 -3.81
CA PHE A 353 -28.15 6.99 -3.20
C PHE A 353 -29.31 7.59 -2.40
N GLN A 354 -28.97 8.25 -1.31
CA GLN A 354 -29.92 9.05 -0.52
C GLN A 354 -29.32 10.39 -0.12
N ALA A 355 -30.18 11.39 0.08
CA ALA A 355 -29.83 12.70 0.61
C ALA A 355 -30.52 12.92 1.97
N VAL A 356 -29.75 13.21 3.02
CA VAL A 356 -30.24 13.56 4.37
C VAL A 356 -29.98 15.05 4.61
N PHE A 357 -31.04 15.85 4.66
CA PHE A 357 -30.95 17.30 4.83
C PHE A 357 -31.25 17.72 6.28
N VAL A 358 -30.29 18.40 6.88
CA VAL A 358 -30.36 19.02 8.22
C VAL A 358 -30.39 20.55 8.06
N PRO A 359 -31.55 21.21 8.23
CA PRO A 359 -31.70 22.65 8.06
C PRO A 359 -31.12 23.43 9.24
N THR A 360 -30.66 24.65 8.96
CA THR A 360 -30.48 25.73 9.94
C THR A 360 -31.46 26.88 9.74
N LYS A 361 -32.04 27.01 8.54
CA LYS A 361 -33.05 28.02 8.18
C LYS A 361 -33.94 27.53 7.02
N GLY A 362 -35.17 28.04 6.94
CA GLY A 362 -35.89 28.23 5.67
C GLY A 362 -36.52 27.00 4.98
N ALA A 363 -36.30 25.80 5.49
CA ALA A 363 -36.99 24.57 5.10
C ALA A 363 -37.04 23.58 6.28
N ALA A 364 -37.89 22.56 6.17
CA ALA A 364 -37.94 21.44 7.11
C ALA A 364 -36.82 20.41 6.84
N ARG A 365 -36.52 19.56 7.82
CA ARG A 365 -35.61 18.41 7.63
C ARG A 365 -36.23 17.38 6.69
N TRP A 366 -35.41 16.75 5.85
CA TRP A 366 -35.89 15.78 4.85
C TRP A 366 -34.87 14.66 4.63
N ILE A 367 -35.36 13.49 4.25
CA ILE A 367 -34.55 12.35 3.80
C ILE A 367 -35.19 11.87 2.50
N SER A 368 -34.41 11.71 1.44
CA SER A 368 -34.93 11.20 0.18
C SER A 368 -35.25 9.70 0.27
N ALA A 369 -36.23 9.25 -0.50
CA ALA A 369 -36.28 7.86 -0.93
C ALA A 369 -34.96 7.48 -1.66
N PRO A 370 -34.57 6.20 -1.67
CA PRO A 370 -33.40 5.76 -2.44
C PRO A 370 -33.56 5.99 -3.95
N LEU A 371 -32.48 6.43 -4.60
CA LEU A 371 -32.36 6.50 -6.06
C LEU A 371 -31.24 5.57 -6.53
N SER A 372 -31.57 4.58 -7.36
CA SER A 372 -30.58 3.72 -8.00
C SER A 372 -29.96 4.42 -9.23
N ALA A 373 -28.64 4.49 -9.29
CA ALA A 373 -27.90 5.09 -10.42
C ALA A 373 -26.58 4.37 -10.70
N THR A 374 -26.06 4.54 -11.92
CA THR A 374 -24.71 4.13 -12.35
C THR A 374 -24.08 5.24 -13.20
N THR A 375 -22.74 5.29 -13.26
CA THR A 375 -22.00 6.29 -14.04
C THR A 375 -22.49 6.34 -15.50
N GLY A 376 -22.76 7.55 -16.01
CA GLY A 376 -23.25 7.78 -17.37
C GLY A 376 -24.75 7.55 -17.61
N GLN A 377 -25.51 7.09 -16.62
CA GLN A 377 -26.97 6.94 -16.71
C GLN A 377 -27.66 8.30 -16.90
N LYS A 378 -28.74 8.36 -17.71
CA LYS A 378 -29.58 9.57 -17.83
C LYS A 378 -30.13 10.00 -16.46
N ALA A 379 -30.32 11.31 -16.29
CA ALA A 379 -30.67 11.90 -15.01
C ALA A 379 -31.94 11.28 -14.37
N VAL A 380 -31.89 11.03 -13.07
CA VAL A 380 -32.99 10.51 -12.24
C VAL A 380 -33.21 11.44 -11.04
N SER A 381 -34.43 11.51 -10.52
CA SER A 381 -34.77 12.39 -9.39
C SER A 381 -35.93 11.84 -8.57
N THR A 382 -35.99 12.20 -7.29
CA THR A 382 -37.11 11.92 -6.39
C THR A 382 -37.48 13.13 -5.55
N GLN A 383 -38.77 13.22 -5.22
CA GLN A 383 -39.36 14.12 -4.22
C GLN A 383 -40.01 13.36 -3.06
N ASP A 384 -39.97 12.03 -3.10
CA ASP A 384 -40.55 11.17 -2.08
C ASP A 384 -39.62 11.10 -0.86
N ALA A 385 -40.21 11.07 0.33
CA ALA A 385 -39.47 10.91 1.57
C ALA A 385 -39.09 9.43 1.80
N GLY A 386 -37.90 9.20 2.36
CA GLY A 386 -37.39 7.88 2.72
C GLY A 386 -37.07 7.74 4.21
N GLU A 387 -36.70 6.53 4.60
CA GLU A 387 -36.14 6.25 5.93
C GLU A 387 -34.64 6.60 5.97
N PHE A 388 -34.08 6.76 7.17
CA PHE A 388 -32.68 7.11 7.34
C PHE A 388 -31.77 5.99 6.84
N PRO A 389 -30.73 6.28 6.01
CA PRO A 389 -29.89 5.25 5.40
C PRO A 389 -29.34 4.21 6.39
N GLU A 390 -29.33 2.95 5.94
CA GLU A 390 -28.75 1.80 6.65
C GLU A 390 -27.75 1.11 5.72
N GLU A 391 -26.60 0.66 6.24
CA GLU A 391 -25.49 0.10 5.46
C GLU A 391 -25.88 -1.21 4.76
N THR A 392 -25.95 -1.18 3.42
CA THR A 392 -26.31 -2.33 2.57
C THR A 392 -25.17 -2.67 1.60
N PRO A 393 -24.13 -3.42 2.02
CA PRO A 393 -23.07 -3.85 1.11
C PRO A 393 -23.61 -4.83 0.05
N ASP A 394 -23.53 -4.45 -1.23
CA ASP A 394 -23.97 -5.27 -2.38
C ASP A 394 -23.36 -6.68 -2.39
N ALA A 395 -22.11 -6.77 -1.94
CA ALA A 395 -21.38 -8.02 -1.71
C ALA A 395 -20.72 -7.95 -0.33
N PRO A 396 -21.17 -8.75 0.67
CA PRO A 396 -20.48 -8.82 1.94
C PRO A 396 -19.17 -9.61 1.77
N ALA A 397 -18.07 -9.06 2.28
CA ALA A 397 -16.80 -9.74 2.39
C ALA A 397 -16.94 -10.98 3.30
N GLY A 398 -17.12 -12.16 2.70
CA GLY A 398 -17.46 -13.39 3.42
C GLY A 398 -16.43 -13.84 4.46
N GLU A 399 -16.87 -14.64 5.43
CA GLU A 399 -16.20 -15.04 6.69
C GLU A 399 -14.67 -14.86 6.80
N PHE A 400 -14.27 -14.23 7.90
CA PHE A 400 -12.89 -13.92 8.28
C PHE A 400 -12.39 -14.84 9.41
N SER A 401 -11.10 -15.20 9.34
CA SER A 401 -10.41 -16.01 10.36
C SER A 401 -10.32 -15.28 11.70
N LYS A 402 -10.46 -16.01 12.81
CA LYS A 402 -10.48 -15.47 14.19
C LYS A 402 -9.76 -16.43 15.13
N GLY A 403 -8.79 -15.93 15.90
CA GLY A 403 -7.94 -16.78 16.75
C GLY A 403 -7.06 -17.72 15.91
N GLU A 404 -6.59 -18.81 16.51
CA GLU A 404 -5.80 -19.87 15.86
C GLU A 404 -6.66 -20.81 15.00
N VAL A 405 -6.11 -21.35 13.91
CA VAL A 405 -6.79 -22.24 12.95
C VAL A 405 -6.17 -23.63 12.96
N THR A 406 -6.97 -24.65 13.28
CA THR A 406 -6.54 -26.06 13.27
C THR A 406 -6.44 -26.63 11.85
N VAL A 407 -5.36 -27.35 11.56
CA VAL A 407 -5.07 -27.98 10.27
C VAL A 407 -5.32 -29.49 10.32
N GLY A 408 -5.93 -30.05 9.27
CA GLY A 408 -6.24 -31.48 9.12
C GLY A 408 -5.13 -32.32 8.49
N SER A 409 -4.32 -31.76 7.59
CA SER A 409 -3.05 -32.38 7.13
C SER A 409 -1.99 -31.31 6.82
N ARG A 410 -0.73 -31.64 7.11
CA ARG A 410 0.45 -30.80 6.89
C ARG A 410 1.18 -31.11 5.56
N GLU A 411 0.71 -32.11 4.82
CA GLU A 411 1.34 -32.60 3.58
C GLU A 411 1.07 -31.65 2.40
N VAL A 412 2.10 -31.36 1.61
CA VAL A 412 2.04 -30.48 0.42
C VAL A 412 2.86 -31.08 -0.71
N SER A 413 2.29 -31.13 -1.92
CA SER A 413 3.09 -31.35 -3.12
C SER A 413 3.25 -30.08 -3.94
N VAL A 414 4.44 -29.87 -4.51
CA VAL A 414 4.75 -28.70 -5.34
C VAL A 414 5.40 -29.17 -6.64
N THR A 415 4.95 -28.62 -7.78
CA THR A 415 5.46 -28.94 -9.10
C THR A 415 5.72 -27.67 -9.91
N ALA A 416 6.95 -27.45 -10.36
CA ALA A 416 7.29 -26.33 -11.25
C ALA A 416 7.36 -26.77 -12.71
N ARG A 417 6.77 -26.00 -13.63
CA ARG A 417 6.72 -26.26 -15.08
C ARG A 417 6.83 -24.96 -15.88
N PRO A 418 7.59 -24.91 -16.99
CA PRO A 418 7.51 -23.80 -17.94
C PRO A 418 6.11 -23.71 -18.59
N GLN A 419 5.67 -22.52 -18.95
CA GLN A 419 4.52 -22.33 -19.84
C GLN A 419 4.87 -22.66 -21.31
N ASP A 420 3.86 -22.93 -22.14
CA ASP A 420 4.05 -23.31 -23.56
C ASP A 420 4.72 -22.22 -24.43
N LYS A 421 4.75 -20.97 -23.98
CA LYS A 421 5.36 -19.82 -24.64
C LYS A 421 5.87 -18.79 -23.64
N GLY A 422 7.01 -18.19 -23.96
CA GLY A 422 7.60 -17.13 -23.15
C GLY A 422 8.34 -17.66 -21.93
N ASP A 423 8.59 -16.75 -21.00
CA ASP A 423 9.58 -16.92 -19.94
C ASP A 423 8.96 -17.18 -18.56
N LEU A 424 7.67 -17.51 -18.54
CA LEU A 424 6.90 -17.72 -17.32
C LEU A 424 6.92 -19.18 -16.87
N ILE A 425 7.04 -19.38 -15.55
CA ILE A 425 7.03 -20.67 -14.87
C ILE A 425 5.76 -20.76 -14.02
N ASN A 426 4.98 -21.82 -14.21
CA ASN A 426 3.90 -22.20 -13.31
C ASN A 426 4.45 -23.03 -12.16
N ILE A 427 4.22 -22.57 -10.94
CA ILE A 427 4.53 -23.27 -9.69
C ILE A 427 3.19 -23.72 -9.12
N ASP A 428 2.83 -24.97 -9.42
CA ASP A 428 1.58 -25.59 -9.01
C ASP A 428 1.74 -26.26 -7.65
N THR A 429 1.01 -25.78 -6.66
CA THR A 429 1.04 -26.27 -5.27
C THR A 429 -0.25 -27.01 -4.92
N LYS A 430 -0.17 -28.05 -4.11
CA LYS A 430 -1.31 -28.90 -3.76
C LYS A 430 -1.16 -29.45 -2.34
N PRO A 431 -1.73 -28.78 -1.32
CA PRO A 431 -1.82 -29.35 0.01
C PRO A 431 -2.83 -30.51 0.04
N ALA A 432 -2.65 -31.43 1.00
CA ALA A 432 -3.64 -32.44 1.33
C ALA A 432 -4.87 -31.86 2.08
N ASP A 433 -4.72 -30.67 2.68
CA ASP A 433 -5.78 -29.86 3.28
C ASP A 433 -5.90 -28.52 2.53
N ASP A 434 -6.99 -28.34 1.78
CA ASP A 434 -7.20 -27.12 0.98
C ASP A 434 -7.54 -25.88 1.83
N SER A 435 -7.71 -26.01 3.16
CA SER A 435 -7.79 -24.83 4.03
C SER A 435 -6.45 -24.11 4.21
N LEU A 436 -5.33 -24.76 3.84
CA LEU A 436 -3.99 -24.18 4.03
C LEU A 436 -3.75 -22.95 3.16
N ILE A 437 -3.27 -21.90 3.83
CA ILE A 437 -2.75 -20.66 3.25
C ILE A 437 -1.29 -20.51 3.69
N TYR A 438 -0.40 -20.28 2.74
CA TYR A 438 1.05 -20.15 2.96
C TYR A 438 1.71 -19.30 1.88
N ASN A 439 2.76 -18.57 2.26
CA ASN A 439 3.62 -17.87 1.33
C ASN A 439 4.50 -18.87 0.57
N VAL A 440 4.95 -18.48 -0.61
CA VAL A 440 5.93 -19.21 -1.41
C VAL A 440 6.96 -18.20 -1.91
N THR A 441 8.14 -18.27 -1.31
CA THR A 441 9.27 -17.35 -1.55
C THR A 441 10.49 -18.12 -2.07
N GLY A 442 11.61 -17.44 -2.31
CA GLY A 442 12.84 -18.02 -2.88
C GLY A 442 12.96 -17.69 -4.37
N GLY A 443 13.34 -18.67 -5.20
CA GLY A 443 13.40 -18.48 -6.66
C GLY A 443 14.48 -19.29 -7.37
N PHE A 444 14.98 -18.77 -8.48
CA PHE A 444 16.03 -19.39 -9.30
C PHE A 444 17.42 -18.94 -8.85
N TYR A 445 18.13 -19.84 -8.18
CA TYR A 445 19.49 -19.62 -7.66
C TYR A 445 20.53 -20.08 -8.67
N GLU A 446 21.60 -19.29 -8.82
CA GLU A 446 22.82 -19.67 -9.55
C GLU A 446 23.76 -20.45 -8.61
N GLU A 447 24.57 -21.37 -9.13
CA GLU A 447 25.52 -22.14 -8.31
C GLU A 447 26.50 -21.22 -7.56
N GLY A 448 26.61 -21.39 -6.24
CA GLY A 448 27.49 -20.59 -5.38
C GLY A 448 26.90 -19.27 -4.86
N TYR A 449 25.59 -19.05 -4.98
CA TYR A 449 24.92 -17.86 -4.47
C TYR A 449 23.71 -18.18 -3.58
N ASP A 450 23.58 -17.44 -2.48
CA ASP A 450 22.53 -17.65 -1.46
C ASP A 450 21.25 -16.85 -1.70
N GLU A 451 21.19 -16.07 -2.79
CA GLU A 451 20.07 -15.20 -3.18
C GLU A 451 19.59 -15.52 -4.62
N PRO A 452 18.28 -15.41 -4.93
CA PRO A 452 17.73 -15.82 -6.21
C PRO A 452 17.92 -14.75 -7.30
N THR A 453 18.44 -15.14 -8.47
CA THR A 453 18.59 -14.26 -9.64
C THR A 453 17.23 -13.84 -10.23
N CYS A 454 16.27 -14.77 -10.27
CA CYS A 454 14.85 -14.43 -10.44
C CYS A 454 14.09 -14.83 -9.16
N PRO A 455 13.53 -13.89 -8.39
CA PRO A 455 12.74 -14.21 -7.22
C PRO A 455 11.41 -14.84 -7.60
N VAL A 456 10.89 -15.69 -6.71
CA VAL A 456 9.51 -16.15 -6.70
C VAL A 456 8.85 -15.57 -5.46
N GLU A 457 7.66 -15.01 -5.62
CA GLU A 457 6.81 -14.52 -4.53
C GLU A 457 5.35 -14.86 -4.87
N GLY A 458 4.60 -15.40 -3.91
CA GLY A 458 3.16 -15.60 -4.09
C GLY A 458 2.50 -16.44 -3.00
N VAL A 459 1.29 -16.05 -2.60
CA VAL A 459 0.52 -16.76 -1.57
C VAL A 459 -0.37 -17.82 -2.20
N SER A 460 -0.15 -19.08 -1.81
CA SER A 460 -1.02 -20.24 -2.12
C SER A 460 -2.17 -20.33 -1.12
N GLY A 461 -3.37 -20.65 -1.60
CA GLY A 461 -4.56 -20.83 -0.76
C GLY A 461 -5.74 -21.48 -1.49
N PRO A 462 -6.86 -21.76 -0.80
CA PRO A 462 -8.05 -22.35 -1.42
C PRO A 462 -8.51 -21.55 -2.64
N GLY A 463 -8.59 -22.21 -3.79
CA GLY A 463 -8.92 -21.60 -5.09
C GLY A 463 -7.76 -20.89 -5.81
N ARG A 464 -6.62 -20.62 -5.15
CA ARG A 464 -5.42 -20.00 -5.74
C ARG A 464 -4.18 -20.84 -5.45
N ARG A 465 -3.99 -21.88 -6.27
CA ARG A 465 -2.98 -22.93 -6.06
C ARG A 465 -1.80 -22.91 -7.03
N THR A 466 -1.91 -22.18 -8.14
CA THR A 466 -0.82 -21.93 -9.10
C THR A 466 -0.27 -20.53 -8.88
N ILE A 467 1.05 -20.43 -8.75
CA ILE A 467 1.80 -19.18 -8.77
C ILE A 467 2.49 -19.08 -10.14
N VAL A 468 2.58 -17.88 -10.69
CA VAL A 468 3.30 -17.61 -11.93
C VAL A 468 4.51 -16.76 -11.58
N ALA A 469 5.70 -17.20 -11.97
CA ALA A 469 6.95 -16.47 -11.79
C ALA A 469 7.60 -16.20 -13.14
N ASP A 470 8.33 -15.09 -13.26
CA ASP A 470 9.16 -14.82 -14.42
C ASP A 470 10.52 -15.51 -14.29
N SER A 471 11.10 -15.92 -15.43
CA SER A 471 12.41 -16.55 -15.50
C SER A 471 13.30 -15.97 -16.61
N GLU A 472 13.01 -14.77 -17.13
CA GLU A 472 13.62 -14.18 -18.33
C GLU A 472 15.17 -14.26 -18.32
N TYR A 473 15.77 -13.98 -17.15
CA TYR A 473 17.22 -13.87 -16.97
C TYR A 473 17.90 -15.11 -16.35
N CYS A 474 17.16 -16.15 -15.93
CA CYS A 474 17.66 -17.26 -15.10
C CYS A 474 17.37 -18.66 -15.68
N LYS A 475 17.60 -18.83 -16.98
CA LYS A 475 17.31 -20.08 -17.73
C LYS A 475 18.58 -20.89 -17.99
N GLY A 476 18.45 -22.21 -18.07
CA GLY A 476 19.53 -23.11 -18.51
C GLY A 476 19.89 -24.17 -17.46
N GLU A 477 21.13 -24.66 -17.52
CA GLU A 477 21.65 -25.70 -16.62
C GLU A 477 22.33 -25.12 -15.35
N GLY A 478 22.71 -23.84 -15.37
CA GLY A 478 23.34 -23.15 -14.23
C GLY A 478 22.39 -22.62 -13.16
N TYR A 479 21.08 -22.91 -13.26
CA TYR A 479 20.05 -22.40 -12.36
C TYR A 479 19.21 -23.52 -11.74
N SER A 480 19.04 -23.47 -10.42
CA SER A 480 18.16 -24.36 -9.65
C SER A 480 17.02 -23.57 -9.02
N LEU A 481 15.78 -24.07 -9.15
CA LEU A 481 14.64 -23.52 -8.42
C LEU A 481 14.64 -24.07 -6.99
N ARG A 482 14.75 -23.19 -6.00
CA ARG A 482 14.51 -23.52 -4.58
C ARG A 482 13.42 -22.61 -4.06
N LEU A 483 12.45 -23.19 -3.33
CA LEU A 483 11.34 -22.44 -2.76
C LEU A 483 11.26 -22.65 -1.26
N THR A 484 10.90 -21.57 -0.57
CA THR A 484 10.58 -21.55 0.85
C THR A 484 9.06 -21.47 0.97
N LEU A 485 8.47 -22.35 1.78
CA LEU A 485 7.04 -22.45 2.04
C LEU A 485 6.80 -21.98 3.47
N GLU A 486 6.12 -20.85 3.64
CA GLU A 486 5.94 -20.22 4.96
C GLU A 486 4.47 -20.32 5.38
N PRO A 487 4.12 -21.12 6.40
CA PRO A 487 2.75 -21.21 6.85
C PRO A 487 2.25 -19.85 7.37
N GLN A 488 0.96 -19.56 7.16
CA GLN A 488 0.31 -18.44 7.84
C GLN A 488 0.42 -18.68 9.36
N PRO A 489 0.95 -17.75 10.19
CA PRO A 489 1.17 -18.00 11.62
C PRO A 489 -0.08 -18.45 12.38
N ARG A 490 -1.26 -18.02 11.92
CA ARG A 490 -2.56 -18.46 12.42
C ARG A 490 -2.81 -19.96 12.30
N ALA A 491 -2.27 -20.62 11.29
CA ALA A 491 -2.38 -22.07 11.13
C ALA A 491 -1.60 -22.80 12.23
N ALA A 492 -2.16 -23.87 12.79
CA ALA A 492 -1.54 -24.73 13.80
C ALA A 492 -0.48 -25.67 13.17
N ILE A 493 0.54 -25.04 12.59
CA ILE A 493 1.71 -25.65 11.94
C ILE A 493 2.97 -25.18 12.68
N GLY A 494 4.03 -25.98 12.61
CA GLY A 494 5.36 -25.60 13.05
C GLY A 494 6.11 -24.79 11.99
N ASN A 495 7.31 -25.27 11.64
CA ASN A 495 8.29 -24.51 10.88
C ASN A 495 7.90 -24.26 9.42
N THR A 496 8.48 -23.19 8.88
CA THR A 496 8.72 -22.96 7.46
C THR A 496 9.50 -24.14 6.86
N ASP A 497 9.21 -24.49 5.61
CA ASP A 497 9.80 -25.65 4.92
C ASP A 497 10.49 -25.23 3.61
N VAL A 498 11.59 -25.88 3.24
CA VAL A 498 12.44 -25.48 2.10
C VAL A 498 12.61 -26.64 1.13
N ILE A 499 12.11 -26.44 -0.09
CA ILE A 499 12.12 -27.46 -1.15
C ILE A 499 13.06 -27.08 -2.28
N ASP A 500 13.93 -28.03 -2.68
CA ASP A 500 14.72 -27.92 -3.88
C ASP A 500 13.98 -28.59 -5.05
N LEU A 501 13.57 -27.79 -6.05
CA LEU A 501 12.92 -28.23 -7.28
C LEU A 501 13.92 -28.49 -8.41
N GLY A 502 15.22 -28.26 -8.20
CA GLY A 502 16.27 -28.48 -9.19
C GLY A 502 16.11 -27.62 -10.43
N GLN A 503 16.76 -28.05 -11.51
CA GLN A 503 16.57 -27.46 -12.85
C GLN A 503 15.15 -27.72 -13.36
N VAL A 504 14.39 -26.65 -13.62
CA VAL A 504 13.02 -26.74 -14.17
C VAL A 504 13.07 -27.01 -15.67
N SER A 505 12.56 -28.16 -16.11
CA SER A 505 12.52 -28.51 -17.54
C SER A 505 11.32 -29.38 -17.93
N GLY A 506 10.79 -29.15 -19.13
CA GLY A 506 9.86 -30.03 -19.85
C GLY A 506 8.61 -30.48 -19.08
N LYS A 507 8.72 -31.59 -18.36
CA LYS A 507 7.60 -32.19 -17.60
C LYS A 507 7.40 -31.58 -16.21
N GLY A 508 8.42 -30.89 -15.69
CA GLY A 508 8.50 -30.45 -14.31
C GLY A 508 8.96 -31.55 -13.35
N LYS A 509 9.58 -31.13 -12.24
CA LYS A 509 9.85 -31.96 -11.06
C LYS A 509 8.73 -31.72 -10.05
N THR A 510 8.22 -32.79 -9.45
CA THR A 510 7.34 -32.72 -8.27
C THR A 510 8.17 -33.03 -7.03
N VAL A 511 8.00 -32.24 -5.97
CA VAL A 511 8.49 -32.51 -4.63
C VAL A 511 7.27 -32.70 -3.73
N GLU A 512 7.25 -33.79 -2.98
CA GLU A 512 6.29 -34.07 -1.92
C GLU A 512 6.96 -33.71 -0.59
N THR A 513 6.32 -32.92 0.25
CA THR A 513 6.87 -32.46 1.54
C THR A 513 5.77 -32.35 2.62
N GLN A 514 6.16 -32.02 3.85
CA GLN A 514 5.25 -31.91 4.99
C GLN A 514 5.80 -30.91 6.01
N PHE A 515 5.09 -29.80 6.25
CA PHE A 515 5.43 -28.85 7.32
C PHE A 515 5.51 -29.56 8.69
N SER A 516 6.32 -29.06 9.63
CA SER A 516 6.41 -29.65 10.97
C SER A 516 5.18 -29.35 11.85
N GLY A 517 5.04 -30.04 12.98
CA GLY A 517 4.00 -29.74 13.97
C GLY A 517 4.38 -28.56 14.87
N VAL A 518 3.40 -27.93 15.51
CA VAL A 518 3.65 -26.87 16.50
C VAL A 518 4.57 -27.40 17.61
N GLY A 519 5.73 -26.77 17.80
CA GLY A 519 6.76 -27.22 18.74
C GLY A 519 7.59 -28.45 18.29
N GLU A 520 7.28 -29.06 17.14
CA GLU A 520 8.12 -30.09 16.50
C GLU A 520 9.22 -29.40 15.65
N GLY A 521 10.20 -28.79 16.31
CA GLY A 521 11.34 -28.20 15.62
C GLY A 521 12.29 -29.25 15.06
N ASN A 522 12.60 -29.17 13.76
CA ASN A 522 13.88 -29.65 13.27
C ASN A 522 14.94 -28.73 13.87
N ALA A 523 15.71 -29.22 14.84
CA ALA A 523 16.94 -28.53 15.22
C ALA A 523 17.87 -28.53 14.00
N PRO A 524 18.42 -27.38 13.57
CA PRO A 524 19.49 -27.39 12.59
C PRO A 524 20.63 -28.27 13.12
N GLU A 525 21.13 -29.20 12.31
CA GLU A 525 22.53 -29.58 12.50
C GLU A 525 23.34 -28.30 12.24
N PRO A 526 24.27 -27.92 13.15
CA PRO A 526 25.08 -26.74 12.92
C PRO A 526 25.90 -26.95 11.65
N SER A 527 25.66 -26.12 10.63
CA SER A 527 26.56 -26.01 9.50
C SER A 527 27.96 -25.71 10.02
N GLU A 528 28.93 -26.56 9.68
CA GLU A 528 30.33 -26.20 9.91
C GLU A 528 30.60 -24.91 9.12
N PRO A 529 31.17 -23.86 9.75
CA PRO A 529 31.42 -22.60 9.07
C PRO A 529 32.37 -22.83 7.89
N ALA A 530 32.14 -22.12 6.79
CA ALA A 530 32.99 -22.23 5.63
C ALA A 530 34.45 -21.85 6.02
N PRO A 531 35.47 -22.62 5.58
CA PRO A 531 36.86 -22.38 5.97
C PRO A 531 37.41 -21.12 5.26
N GLY A 532 37.05 -19.95 5.78
CA GLY A 532 37.38 -18.64 5.23
C GLY A 532 36.90 -17.45 6.07
N ASP A 533 35.87 -17.59 6.90
CA ASP A 533 35.39 -16.50 7.75
C ASP A 533 36.45 -16.05 8.79
N PRO A 534 36.67 -14.73 8.97
CA PRO A 534 37.49 -14.21 10.06
C PRO A 534 36.85 -14.51 11.42
N GLU A 535 37.59 -15.13 12.34
CA GLU A 535 37.11 -15.32 13.72
C GLU A 535 36.73 -13.96 14.35
N PRO A 536 35.53 -13.81 14.95
CA PRO A 536 35.18 -12.62 15.72
C PRO A 536 36.19 -12.41 16.85
N ASN A 537 36.93 -11.30 16.80
CA ASN A 537 38.02 -11.02 17.74
C ASN A 537 37.50 -11.04 19.19
N PRO A 538 37.91 -12.01 20.04
CA PRO A 538 37.34 -12.21 21.37
C PRO A 538 37.95 -11.19 22.36
N GLY A 539 37.61 -9.92 22.16
CA GLY A 539 38.43 -8.79 22.61
C GLY A 539 37.68 -7.53 23.07
N ASP A 540 36.35 -7.50 23.05
CA ASP A 540 35.57 -6.55 23.87
C ASP A 540 34.38 -7.27 24.54
N GLY A 541 33.92 -6.73 25.67
CA GLY A 541 32.97 -7.39 26.58
C GLY A 541 31.91 -6.42 27.08
N GLY A 542 30.91 -6.16 26.24
CA GLY A 542 29.80 -5.27 26.62
C GLY A 542 28.68 -5.09 25.59
N ASP A 543 28.85 -5.52 24.33
CA ASP A 543 27.83 -5.33 23.30
C ASP A 543 26.66 -6.34 23.44
N ASP A 544 25.44 -5.80 23.53
CA ASP A 544 24.17 -6.52 23.44
C ASP A 544 23.61 -6.56 22.01
N GLY A 545 24.40 -6.12 21.02
CA GLY A 545 24.09 -6.00 19.60
C GLY A 545 23.20 -4.79 19.33
N ASN A 546 23.52 -3.65 19.95
CA ASN A 546 22.60 -2.54 20.17
C ASN A 546 23.26 -1.15 20.00
N GLU A 547 24.35 -1.07 19.23
CA GLU A 547 24.99 0.19 18.82
C GLU A 547 23.95 1.19 18.25
N GLY A 548 24.07 2.47 18.59
CA GLY A 548 23.23 3.55 18.04
C GLY A 548 21.82 3.69 18.62
N SER A 549 21.38 2.78 19.52
CA SER A 549 20.06 2.84 20.16
C SER A 549 19.84 4.04 21.11
N ASP A 550 20.88 4.83 21.39
CA ASP A 550 20.80 6.11 22.10
C ASP A 550 20.47 7.30 21.17
N GLY A 551 20.40 7.08 19.86
CA GLY A 551 20.14 8.10 18.85
C GLY A 551 21.39 8.83 18.34
N ALA A 552 22.60 8.38 18.71
CA ALA A 552 23.84 8.91 18.15
C ALA A 552 23.98 8.59 16.65
N VAL A 553 24.70 9.46 15.92
CA VAL A 553 25.07 9.19 14.52
C VAL A 553 26.39 8.41 14.51
N LEU A 554 26.34 7.15 14.06
CA LEU A 554 27.48 6.24 14.05
C LEU A 554 28.45 6.54 12.89
N ASP A 555 29.75 6.60 13.18
CA ASP A 555 30.82 6.75 12.17
C ASP A 555 31.61 5.46 11.91
N THR A 556 31.25 4.35 12.56
CA THR A 556 31.75 2.99 12.28
C THR A 556 31.53 2.62 10.80
N PRO A 557 32.58 2.26 10.03
CA PRO A 557 32.45 1.87 8.63
C PRO A 557 31.65 0.57 8.43
N VAL A 558 30.63 0.60 7.56
CA VAL A 558 29.81 -0.57 7.20
C VAL A 558 29.56 -0.66 5.69
N THR A 559 29.30 -1.88 5.20
CA THR A 559 28.81 -2.14 3.84
C THR A 559 27.39 -2.69 3.92
N ILE A 560 26.43 -2.02 3.28
CA ILE A 560 25.01 -2.42 3.27
C ILE A 560 24.66 -2.85 1.85
N ASN A 561 24.20 -4.09 1.68
CA ASN A 561 23.91 -4.70 0.36
C ASN A 561 22.44 -5.13 0.14
N ASN A 562 21.63 -5.07 1.20
CA ASN A 562 20.22 -5.49 1.26
C ASN A 562 19.45 -4.59 2.24
N GLY A 563 18.16 -4.31 1.97
CA GLY A 563 17.27 -3.64 2.91
C GLY A 563 17.17 -2.11 2.76
N HIS A 564 16.25 -1.52 3.53
CA HIS A 564 15.87 -0.11 3.47
C HIS A 564 16.96 0.83 4.02
N VAL A 565 17.32 1.86 3.26
CA VAL A 565 18.17 2.97 3.73
C VAL A 565 17.67 4.31 3.19
N ASP A 566 17.88 5.40 3.93
CA ASP A 566 17.50 6.76 3.52
C ASP A 566 18.68 7.72 3.57
N LEU A 567 18.77 8.63 2.60
CA LEU A 567 19.48 9.90 2.80
C LEU A 567 18.55 10.89 3.52
N ARG A 568 18.75 11.06 4.84
CA ARG A 568 17.88 11.84 5.74
C ARG A 568 18.40 13.27 5.92
N ALA A 569 17.63 14.26 5.48
CA ALA A 569 17.83 15.68 5.82
C ALA A 569 17.09 16.01 7.12
N MET A 570 17.83 16.38 8.16
CA MET A 570 17.32 16.39 9.54
C MET A 570 18.09 17.39 10.43
N GLU A 571 17.82 17.39 11.75
CA GLU A 571 18.66 18.06 12.74
C GLU A 571 19.37 17.07 13.66
N VAL A 572 20.69 17.22 13.80
CA VAL A 572 21.54 16.47 14.75
C VAL A 572 22.15 17.47 15.72
N ASP A 573 22.00 17.25 17.04
CA ASP A 573 22.41 18.19 18.10
C ASP A 573 21.95 19.65 17.89
N GLY A 574 20.77 19.84 17.27
CA GLY A 574 20.20 21.14 16.94
C GLY A 574 20.88 21.88 15.77
N LYS A 575 21.75 21.20 15.02
CA LYS A 575 22.32 21.65 13.74
C LYS A 575 21.60 20.97 12.59
N PHE A 576 21.31 21.72 11.54
CA PHE A 576 20.85 21.14 10.27
C PHE A 576 21.96 20.26 9.65
N SER A 577 21.60 19.02 9.32
CA SER A 577 22.54 17.97 8.95
C SER A 577 21.94 17.03 7.90
N VAL A 578 22.79 16.19 7.32
CA VAL A 578 22.38 15.04 6.51
C VAL A 578 23.04 13.79 7.09
N ALA A 579 22.33 12.67 7.09
CA ALA A 579 22.81 11.37 7.58
C ALA A 579 22.24 10.24 6.72
N LEU A 580 22.79 9.03 6.84
CA LEU A 580 22.13 7.83 6.34
C LEU A 580 21.28 7.23 7.47
N GLY A 581 19.99 7.03 7.21
CA GLY A 581 19.15 6.15 8.00
C GLY A 581 19.40 4.70 7.58
N ASP A 582 19.84 3.87 8.52
CA ASP A 582 20.07 2.44 8.32
C ASP A 582 18.94 1.66 9.00
N ASP A 583 18.02 1.16 8.19
CA ASP A 583 16.91 0.30 8.61
C ASP A 583 17.12 -1.14 8.07
N SER A 584 18.32 -1.45 7.55
CA SER A 584 18.64 -2.73 6.88
C SER A 584 18.71 -3.94 7.80
N ARG A 585 18.87 -3.68 9.11
CA ARG A 585 19.15 -4.66 10.19
C ARG A 585 20.39 -5.54 9.99
N GLN A 586 21.29 -5.20 9.05
CA GLN A 586 22.53 -5.95 8.84
C GLN A 586 23.56 -5.72 9.96
N HIS A 587 23.68 -4.47 10.41
CA HIS A 587 24.73 -3.99 11.31
C HIS A 587 24.17 -3.34 12.60
N ALA A 588 22.89 -3.57 12.89
CA ALA A 588 22.15 -3.14 14.07
C ALA A 588 20.81 -3.92 14.15
N LYS A 589 20.19 -4.06 15.32
CA LYS A 589 18.91 -4.80 15.47
C LYS A 589 17.65 -3.92 15.38
N GLU A 590 17.80 -2.62 15.59
CA GLU A 590 16.77 -1.59 15.45
C GLU A 590 17.31 -0.50 14.49
N SER A 591 16.48 0.43 14.03
CA SER A 591 16.89 1.53 13.13
C SER A 591 17.98 2.42 13.74
N VAL A 592 19.04 2.71 12.99
CA VAL A 592 20.13 3.61 13.44
C VAL A 592 20.42 4.73 12.43
N LEU A 593 21.15 5.75 12.89
CA LEU A 593 21.69 6.81 12.03
C LEU A 593 23.19 6.60 11.86
N ARG A 594 23.69 6.73 10.63
CA ARG A 594 25.11 6.65 10.28
C ARG A 594 25.56 7.90 9.54
N THR A 595 26.85 8.23 9.62
CA THR A 595 27.42 9.21 8.69
C THR A 595 27.42 8.59 7.29
N ILE A 596 27.12 9.38 6.25
CA ILE A 596 27.15 8.86 4.87
C ILE A 596 28.58 8.42 4.50
N ASN A 597 29.58 9.14 5.02
CA ASN A 597 31.01 8.83 4.85
C ASN A 597 31.42 7.43 5.37
N SER A 598 30.71 6.89 6.36
CA SER A 598 30.97 5.56 6.94
C SER A 598 30.12 4.46 6.31
N THR A 599 29.41 4.74 5.21
CA THR A 599 28.53 3.78 4.54
C THR A 599 28.99 3.50 3.11
N THR A 600 29.14 2.22 2.77
CA THR A 600 29.24 1.75 1.39
C THR A 600 27.96 1.01 1.04
N LEU A 601 27.26 1.45 -0.01
CA LEU A 601 26.09 0.75 -0.52
C LEU A 601 26.54 -0.20 -1.63
N GLU A 602 26.47 -1.50 -1.39
CA GLU A 602 26.89 -2.52 -2.34
C GLU A 602 25.71 -2.91 -3.26
N VAL A 603 25.93 -2.75 -4.55
CA VAL A 603 24.99 -3.10 -5.61
C VAL A 603 25.44 -4.46 -6.15
N THR A 604 24.87 -5.51 -5.55
CA THR A 604 25.19 -6.92 -5.84
C THR A 604 24.86 -7.29 -7.29
N LYS A 605 25.38 -8.43 -7.77
CA LYS A 605 25.05 -8.96 -9.11
C LYS A 605 23.55 -9.18 -9.34
N LEU A 606 22.71 -9.23 -8.29
CA LEU A 606 21.26 -9.38 -8.41
C LEU A 606 20.65 -8.14 -9.08
N ALA A 607 21.25 -6.96 -8.87
CA ALA A 607 20.91 -5.74 -9.57
C ALA A 607 21.10 -5.86 -11.09
N LYS A 608 21.91 -6.81 -11.57
CA LYS A 608 22.25 -6.94 -12.98
C LYS A 608 21.03 -7.35 -13.81
N VAL A 609 20.66 -6.46 -14.73
CA VAL A 609 19.55 -6.61 -15.67
C VAL A 609 20.02 -6.18 -17.06
N LYS A 610 19.41 -6.74 -18.10
CA LYS A 610 19.68 -6.31 -19.48
C LYS A 610 18.56 -5.37 -19.94
N ARG A 611 18.92 -4.25 -20.57
CA ARG A 611 17.98 -3.19 -20.99
C ARG A 611 17.15 -3.60 -22.22
N GLU A 612 16.30 -4.58 -22.01
CA GLU A 612 15.33 -5.14 -22.96
C GLU A 612 14.24 -5.87 -22.15
N GLY A 613 13.61 -6.88 -22.73
CA GLY A 613 12.72 -7.80 -22.00
C GLY A 613 11.43 -7.17 -21.46
N ASN A 614 10.92 -7.75 -20.38
CA ASN A 614 9.67 -7.33 -19.76
C ASN A 614 9.78 -6.07 -18.91
N VAL A 615 11.00 -5.71 -18.45
CA VAL A 615 11.20 -4.68 -17.42
C VAL A 615 11.65 -3.33 -18.01
N LEU A 616 12.60 -3.33 -18.94
CA LEU A 616 13.33 -2.11 -19.37
C LEU A 616 13.27 -1.85 -20.89
N ALA A 617 12.26 -2.39 -21.57
CA ALA A 617 12.12 -2.29 -23.02
C ALA A 617 11.47 -1.00 -23.55
N ASP A 618 10.91 -0.14 -22.68
CA ASP A 618 10.32 1.15 -23.04
C ASP A 618 11.37 2.18 -23.49
N GLU A 619 10.96 3.14 -24.32
CA GLU A 619 11.82 4.17 -24.90
C GLU A 619 12.28 5.21 -23.85
N SER A 620 11.54 5.42 -22.76
CA SER A 620 11.95 6.32 -21.67
C SER A 620 13.28 5.91 -21.02
N TYR A 621 13.63 4.61 -21.05
CA TYR A 621 14.91 4.09 -20.58
C TYR A 621 16.09 4.34 -21.54
N ASP A 622 15.91 4.97 -22.72
CA ASP A 622 17.02 5.27 -23.66
C ASP A 622 18.12 6.13 -23.04
N VAL A 623 17.78 6.94 -22.04
CA VAL A 623 18.73 7.74 -21.26
C VAL A 623 19.77 6.88 -20.50
N LEU A 624 19.44 5.62 -20.16
CA LEU A 624 20.31 4.71 -19.41
C LEU A 624 21.39 4.06 -20.28
N GLY A 625 21.24 4.08 -21.61
CA GLY A 625 22.10 3.37 -22.56
C GLY A 625 21.28 2.62 -23.62
N PRO A 626 21.90 2.18 -24.74
CA PRO A 626 21.18 1.56 -25.85
C PRO A 626 20.51 0.23 -25.45
N LYS A 627 19.46 -0.13 -26.21
CA LYS A 627 18.74 -1.40 -25.99
C LYS A 627 19.69 -2.59 -26.04
N GLY A 628 19.57 -3.47 -25.05
CA GLY A 628 20.42 -4.64 -24.86
C GLY A 628 21.73 -4.39 -24.09
N SER A 629 21.99 -3.18 -23.59
CA SER A 629 23.06 -2.94 -22.61
C SER A 629 22.82 -3.70 -21.30
N GLU A 630 23.89 -4.14 -20.64
CA GLU A 630 23.83 -4.55 -19.23
C GLU A 630 23.76 -3.29 -18.33
N LEU A 631 22.92 -3.34 -17.31
CA LEU A 631 22.72 -2.31 -16.29
C LEU A 631 22.64 -2.97 -14.91
N TYR A 632 22.92 -2.20 -13.86
CA TYR A 632 22.70 -2.62 -12.48
C TYR A 632 21.61 -1.73 -11.89
N VAL A 633 20.42 -2.28 -11.66
CA VAL A 633 19.23 -1.55 -11.22
C VAL A 633 18.79 -1.98 -9.82
N LEU A 634 18.75 -1.00 -8.93
CA LEU A 634 17.97 -1.04 -7.69
C LEU A 634 16.58 -0.46 -8.06
N PRO A 635 15.48 -1.25 -8.04
CA PRO A 635 14.17 -0.77 -8.48
C PRO A 635 13.53 0.20 -7.47
N GLN A 636 12.49 0.93 -7.90
CA GLN A 636 11.82 1.91 -7.04
C GLN A 636 11.08 1.27 -5.85
N GLY A 637 10.52 0.06 -6.02
CA GLY A 637 9.97 -0.74 -4.92
C GLY A 637 11.02 -1.68 -4.33
N GLN A 638 10.94 -1.94 -3.02
CA GLN A 638 11.86 -2.84 -2.33
C GLN A 638 11.87 -4.24 -2.98
N GLN A 639 13.04 -4.87 -3.03
CA GLN A 639 13.21 -6.26 -3.46
C GLN A 639 14.23 -6.96 -2.55
N PRO A 640 14.08 -8.27 -2.27
CA PRO A 640 15.07 -9.04 -1.51
C PRO A 640 16.48 -9.03 -2.14
N GLY A 641 17.51 -9.17 -1.31
CA GLY A 641 18.92 -9.20 -1.71
C GLY A 641 19.48 -7.87 -2.25
N ARG A 642 18.76 -6.75 -2.08
CA ARG A 642 19.11 -5.44 -2.67
C ARG A 642 18.96 -4.31 -1.67
N VAL A 643 19.99 -3.48 -1.56
CA VAL A 643 19.92 -2.21 -0.82
C VAL A 643 18.91 -1.30 -1.52
N TRP A 644 18.04 -0.65 -0.75
CA TRP A 644 16.95 0.17 -1.25
C TRP A 644 17.08 1.62 -0.75
N PRO A 645 17.85 2.48 -1.48
CA PRO A 645 18.18 3.83 -1.05
C PRO A 645 17.17 4.90 -1.49
N GLY A 646 16.52 5.52 -0.49
CA GLY A 646 15.60 6.63 -0.63
C GLY A 646 16.15 7.97 -0.14
N PHE A 647 15.26 8.96 -0.10
CA PHE A 647 15.49 10.31 0.42
C PHE A 647 14.38 10.70 1.40
N SER A 648 14.73 11.24 2.56
CA SER A 648 13.72 11.66 3.55
C SER A 648 14.00 13.02 4.19
N SER A 649 12.92 13.72 4.51
CA SER A 649 12.82 14.94 5.32
C SER A 649 11.77 14.80 6.44
N GLU A 650 11.30 13.58 6.74
CA GLU A 650 10.30 13.34 7.79
C GLU A 650 10.79 13.74 9.17
N ALA A 651 12.10 13.59 9.43
CA ALA A 651 12.76 13.99 10.68
C ALA A 651 13.11 15.49 10.76
N LEU A 652 12.72 16.31 9.77
CA LEU A 652 12.99 17.75 9.75
C LEU A 652 11.88 18.54 10.45
N ASP A 653 12.25 19.49 11.34
CA ASP A 653 11.28 20.38 11.99
C ASP A 653 10.58 21.28 10.96
N ARG A 654 9.32 20.95 10.64
CA ARG A 654 8.49 21.66 9.65
C ARG A 654 8.05 23.07 10.11
N VAL A 655 8.19 23.41 11.38
CA VAL A 655 7.95 24.78 11.89
C VAL A 655 9.17 25.65 11.64
N LYS A 656 10.37 25.09 11.86
CA LYS A 656 11.66 25.74 11.60
C LYS A 656 11.99 25.79 10.11
N TYR A 657 11.61 24.77 9.34
CA TYR A 657 11.88 24.59 7.91
C TYR A 657 10.57 24.42 7.11
N PRO A 658 9.75 25.48 6.98
CA PRO A 658 8.40 25.37 6.38
C PRO A 658 8.40 25.11 4.87
N GLU A 659 9.52 25.34 4.17
CA GLU A 659 9.69 24.97 2.75
C GLU A 659 10.28 23.55 2.57
N GLY A 660 10.71 22.90 3.66
CA GLY A 660 11.43 21.63 3.62
C GLY A 660 12.92 21.83 3.32
N ALA A 661 13.51 20.86 2.65
CA ALA A 661 14.92 20.88 2.24
C ALA A 661 15.07 20.66 0.72
N THR A 662 16.26 20.91 0.21
CA THR A 662 16.74 20.42 -1.08
C THR A 662 18.04 19.67 -0.84
N MET A 663 18.16 18.46 -1.38
CA MET A 663 19.37 17.67 -1.32
C MET A 663 20.08 17.72 -2.68
N THR A 664 21.28 18.27 -2.71
CA THR A 664 22.12 18.34 -3.92
C THR A 664 23.01 17.11 -3.98
N LEU A 665 22.85 16.30 -5.03
CA LEU A 665 23.75 15.20 -5.37
C LEU A 665 24.78 15.68 -6.40
N THR A 666 26.06 15.62 -6.06
CA THR A 666 27.18 16.03 -6.92
C THR A 666 28.01 14.83 -7.33
N PRO A 667 28.08 14.45 -8.62
CA PRO A 667 28.95 13.37 -9.08
C PRO A 667 30.43 13.69 -8.78
N VAL A 668 31.16 12.75 -8.17
CA VAL A 668 32.59 12.88 -7.84
C VAL A 668 33.44 11.90 -8.64
N SER A 669 33.07 10.61 -8.65
CA SER A 669 33.75 9.60 -9.46
C SER A 669 32.79 8.52 -9.96
N ALA A 670 33.20 7.88 -11.06
CA ALA A 670 32.59 6.71 -11.65
C ALA A 670 33.68 5.85 -12.31
N PRO A 671 33.42 4.57 -12.62
CA PRO A 671 34.27 3.76 -13.51
C PRO A 671 34.41 4.42 -14.89
N GLU A 672 35.44 4.09 -15.65
CA GLU A 672 35.69 4.72 -16.96
C GLU A 672 34.50 4.52 -17.92
N GLY A 673 33.83 5.60 -18.32
CA GLY A 673 32.61 5.56 -19.14
C GLY A 673 31.40 4.92 -18.45
N GLY A 674 31.45 4.74 -17.12
CA GLY A 674 30.31 4.35 -16.29
C GLY A 674 29.46 5.57 -15.94
N LYS A 675 28.15 5.40 -15.93
CA LYS A 675 27.16 6.39 -15.49
C LYS A 675 26.35 5.85 -14.31
N TRP A 676 25.69 6.77 -13.60
CA TRP A 676 24.64 6.47 -12.62
C TRP A 676 23.44 7.39 -12.83
N PHE A 677 22.25 6.92 -12.44
CA PHE A 677 20.98 7.62 -12.54
C PHE A 677 20.13 7.34 -11.30
N ALA A 678 19.32 8.33 -10.88
CA ALA A 678 18.30 8.18 -9.83
C ALA A 678 16.98 8.78 -10.34
N TYR A 679 15.92 7.97 -10.38
CA TYR A 679 14.66 8.31 -11.06
C TYR A 679 13.44 7.61 -10.42
N THR A 680 12.24 8.13 -10.66
CA THR A 680 10.99 7.43 -10.34
C THR A 680 10.34 6.89 -11.60
N GLU A 681 9.71 5.73 -11.47
CA GLU A 681 8.93 5.02 -12.48
C GLU A 681 7.43 5.26 -12.26
N ASN A 682 6.60 5.09 -13.28
CA ASN A 682 5.14 4.97 -13.13
C ASN A 682 4.62 3.95 -14.15
N LEU A 683 3.87 2.96 -13.66
CA LEU A 683 3.34 1.81 -14.41
C LEU A 683 4.38 1.04 -15.26
N GLY A 684 5.69 1.28 -15.09
CA GLY A 684 6.78 0.61 -15.80
C GLY A 684 7.56 1.46 -16.82
N ALA A 685 7.33 2.78 -16.89
CA ALA A 685 8.18 3.74 -17.62
C ALA A 685 8.79 4.80 -16.69
N ILE A 686 9.87 5.48 -17.09
CA ILE A 686 10.46 6.58 -16.30
C ILE A 686 9.49 7.76 -16.26
N ASN A 687 8.96 8.03 -15.07
CA ASN A 687 8.09 9.17 -14.78
C ASN A 687 8.91 10.47 -14.57
N ARG A 688 10.04 10.37 -13.86
CA ARG A 688 10.89 11.54 -13.55
C ARG A 688 12.32 11.15 -13.21
N MET A 689 13.28 11.71 -13.96
CA MET A 689 14.70 11.70 -13.59
C MET A 689 14.96 12.76 -12.50
N TYR A 690 15.55 12.36 -11.38
CA TYR A 690 15.90 13.26 -10.27
C TYR A 690 17.38 13.66 -10.27
N ALA A 691 18.29 12.73 -10.58
CA ALA A 691 19.72 13.01 -10.68
C ALA A 691 20.44 12.04 -11.65
N SER A 692 21.59 12.44 -12.18
CA SER A 692 22.49 11.55 -12.92
C SER A 692 23.95 11.95 -12.72
N SER A 693 24.85 11.07 -13.16
CA SER A 693 26.30 11.31 -13.21
C SER A 693 26.74 12.49 -14.09
N ASP A 694 25.84 13.08 -14.89
CA ASP A 694 26.18 14.13 -15.87
C ASP A 694 26.48 15.50 -15.24
N LYS A 695 25.90 15.80 -14.08
CA LYS A 695 26.07 17.08 -13.36
C LYS A 695 25.51 17.03 -11.93
N ALA A 696 25.89 18.00 -11.11
CA ALA A 696 25.20 18.24 -9.84
C ALA A 696 23.69 18.48 -10.06
N SER A 697 22.86 17.84 -9.24
CA SER A 697 21.40 17.80 -9.40
C SER A 697 20.70 17.99 -8.04
N ASP A 698 19.68 18.85 -8.01
CA ASP A 698 18.90 19.17 -6.81
C ASP A 698 17.65 18.28 -6.73
N VAL A 699 17.57 17.47 -5.67
CA VAL A 699 16.41 16.67 -5.28
C VAL A 699 15.57 17.47 -4.27
N PRO A 700 14.36 17.96 -4.63
CA PRO A 700 13.52 18.70 -3.70
C PRO A 700 12.87 17.76 -2.67
N LEU A 701 12.98 18.08 -1.39
CA LEU A 701 12.39 17.33 -0.27
C LEU A 701 11.47 18.25 0.56
N PRO A 702 10.24 18.55 0.08
CA PRO A 702 9.20 19.23 0.85
C PRO A 702 9.02 18.69 2.29
N PRO A 703 8.38 19.45 3.21
CA PRO A 703 8.29 19.04 4.62
C PRO A 703 7.54 17.71 4.81
N GLY A 704 8.25 16.63 5.12
CA GLY A 704 7.66 15.29 5.25
C GLY A 704 7.71 14.42 4.00
N THR A 705 8.60 14.70 3.06
CA THR A 705 8.96 13.74 2.02
C THR A 705 9.67 12.54 2.63
N HIS A 706 9.27 11.36 2.20
CA HIS A 706 10.03 10.13 2.22
C HIS A 706 9.84 9.58 0.81
N MET A 707 10.91 9.28 0.08
CA MET A 707 10.83 8.99 -1.35
C MET A 707 11.93 8.03 -1.80
N HIS A 708 11.53 6.82 -2.19
CA HIS A 708 12.40 5.90 -2.91
C HIS A 708 12.44 6.21 -4.41
N THR A 709 13.61 6.03 -5.00
CA THR A 709 13.86 6.15 -6.45
C THR A 709 14.50 4.87 -6.94
N ALA A 710 14.20 4.44 -8.16
CA ALA A 710 15.05 3.49 -8.85
C ALA A 710 16.44 4.12 -9.08
N TRP A 711 17.50 3.34 -8.88
CA TRP A 711 18.88 3.71 -9.18
C TRP A 711 19.45 2.77 -10.23
N ALA A 712 20.06 3.31 -11.28
CA ALA A 712 20.66 2.53 -12.36
C ALA A 712 22.13 2.90 -12.57
N PHE A 713 23.01 1.90 -12.64
CA PHE A 713 24.45 2.04 -12.92
C PHE A 713 24.81 1.30 -14.21
N THR A 714 25.64 1.88 -15.07
CA THR A 714 25.92 1.31 -16.41
C THR A 714 27.18 0.45 -16.51
N LYS A 715 27.97 0.35 -15.43
CA LYS A 715 29.19 -0.47 -15.35
C LYS A 715 29.46 -0.97 -13.92
N PRO A 716 30.18 -2.10 -13.75
CA PRO A 716 30.75 -2.47 -12.46
C PRO A 716 31.87 -1.50 -12.03
N GLY A 717 32.09 -1.41 -10.72
CA GLY A 717 33.13 -0.61 -10.07
C GLY A 717 32.59 0.35 -9.00
N THR A 718 33.47 1.22 -8.48
CA THR A 718 33.12 2.19 -7.43
C THR A 718 32.64 3.51 -8.02
N TYR A 719 31.51 3.99 -7.53
CA TYR A 719 30.96 5.31 -7.80
C TYR A 719 30.94 6.14 -6.51
N THR A 720 31.27 7.44 -6.59
CA THR A 720 31.15 8.34 -5.44
C THR A 720 30.38 9.62 -5.78
N ILE A 721 29.56 10.04 -4.83
CA ILE A 721 28.62 11.17 -4.96
C ILE A 721 28.72 12.01 -3.68
N ASP A 722 29.01 13.30 -3.82
CA ASP A 722 28.97 14.25 -2.71
C ASP A 722 27.52 14.71 -2.49
N VAL A 723 27.00 14.36 -1.31
CA VAL A 723 25.66 14.67 -0.82
C VAL A 723 25.74 15.91 0.06
N THR A 724 24.96 16.94 -0.27
CA THR A 724 24.77 18.13 0.57
C THR A 724 23.28 18.39 0.72
N ALA A 725 22.82 18.84 1.89
CA ALA A 725 21.46 19.34 2.07
C ALA A 725 21.48 20.85 2.33
N ARG A 726 20.43 21.56 1.90
CA ARG A 726 20.17 22.96 2.22
C ARG A 726 18.68 23.20 2.49
N ALA A 727 18.35 24.05 3.45
CA ALA A 727 16.97 24.34 3.85
C ALA A 727 16.82 25.77 4.37
N LYS A 728 15.75 26.46 3.96
CA LYS A 728 15.45 27.82 4.46
C LYS A 728 14.78 27.75 5.83
N GLN A 729 15.31 28.51 6.78
CA GLN A 729 14.69 28.70 8.07
C GLN A 729 13.54 29.70 8.00
N ALA A 730 12.51 29.52 8.84
CA ALA A 730 11.58 30.60 9.16
C ALA A 730 12.35 31.76 9.81
N GLY A 731 12.07 33.00 9.41
CA GLY A 731 12.76 34.17 9.97
C GLY A 731 12.36 34.43 11.43
N ASP A 732 13.28 34.98 12.23
CA ASP A 732 13.13 35.22 13.69
C ASP A 732 12.00 36.21 14.09
N GLY A 733 11.19 36.67 13.13
CA GLY A 733 10.10 37.62 13.26
C GLY A 733 8.82 37.05 13.90
N GLU A 734 8.97 36.45 15.08
CA GLU A 734 7.95 35.87 15.95
C GLU A 734 7.48 34.42 15.67
N GLN A 735 7.50 33.63 16.75
CA GLN A 735 6.69 32.43 16.97
C GLN A 735 5.18 32.75 17.16
N ARG A 736 4.68 33.86 16.60
CA ARG A 736 3.29 34.34 16.76
C ARG A 736 2.48 34.15 15.47
N ALA A 737 1.25 33.66 15.64
CA ALA A 737 0.14 33.77 14.71
C ALA A 737 0.25 33.13 13.30
N ARG A 738 -0.18 31.86 13.24
CA ARG A 738 -0.84 31.19 12.08
C ARG A 738 0.04 30.81 10.88
N ALA A 739 0.42 29.53 10.83
CA ALA A 739 0.71 28.83 9.58
C ALA A 739 -0.58 28.64 8.73
N ARG A 740 -1.08 29.71 8.10
CA ARG A 740 -2.13 29.65 7.05
C ARG A 740 -1.95 30.75 6.01
N SER A 741 -1.89 30.33 4.75
CA SER A 741 -1.96 31.14 3.50
C SER A 741 -0.79 32.09 3.19
N ALA A 742 -0.53 32.25 1.88
CA ALA A 742 0.47 33.10 1.24
C ALA A 742 1.96 32.72 1.48
N ALA A 743 2.52 31.97 0.54
CA ALA A 743 3.97 31.93 0.33
C ALA A 743 4.42 33.19 -0.44
N ALA A 744 5.09 34.11 0.26
CA ALA A 744 5.86 35.20 -0.35
C ALA A 744 6.85 35.79 0.68
N ASN A 745 8.14 35.82 0.30
CA ASN A 745 9.22 36.61 0.93
C ASN A 745 9.44 36.44 2.44
N ASN A 746 10.16 35.38 2.83
CA ASN A 746 10.83 35.29 4.13
C ASN A 746 12.35 35.41 3.95
N ASP A 747 12.96 36.49 4.46
CA ASP A 747 14.42 36.68 4.50
C ASP A 747 15.07 35.89 5.65
N GLY A 748 14.69 34.61 5.80
CA GLY A 748 15.29 33.69 6.77
C GLY A 748 16.63 33.15 6.27
N GLY A 749 17.48 32.70 7.20
CA GLY A 749 18.77 32.10 6.85
C GLY A 749 18.61 30.79 6.08
N GLU A 750 19.40 30.58 5.04
CA GLU A 750 19.60 29.25 4.45
C GLU A 750 20.60 28.47 5.33
N ALA A 751 20.15 27.37 5.91
CA ALA A 751 21.00 26.43 6.61
C ALA A 751 21.50 25.37 5.63
N THR A 752 22.80 25.09 5.65
CA THR A 752 23.45 24.10 4.77
C THR A 752 24.17 23.08 5.63
N ALA A 753 23.93 21.79 5.35
CA ALA A 753 24.60 20.69 6.04
C ALA A 753 26.05 20.53 5.56
N GLU A 754 26.89 19.89 6.38
CA GLU A 754 28.24 19.49 5.95
C GLU A 754 28.15 18.41 4.85
N THR A 755 28.88 18.60 3.75
CA THR A 755 28.92 17.68 2.61
C THR A 755 29.55 16.34 3.01
N GLN A 756 28.91 15.23 2.65
CA GLN A 756 29.40 13.87 2.90
C GLN A 756 29.36 13.04 1.63
N ARG A 757 30.23 12.03 1.53
CA ARG A 757 30.45 11.24 0.33
C ARG A 757 29.75 9.89 0.40
N LEU A 758 28.66 9.75 -0.35
CA LEU A 758 28.03 8.46 -0.61
C LEU A 758 28.91 7.64 -1.56
N THR A 759 29.13 6.38 -1.20
CA THR A 759 29.91 5.42 -2.00
C THR A 759 29.03 4.26 -2.40
N PHE A 760 28.88 4.03 -3.70
CA PHE A 760 28.32 2.80 -4.25
C PHE A 760 29.44 1.89 -4.76
N VAL A 761 29.35 0.58 -4.51
CA VAL A 761 30.22 -0.43 -5.10
C VAL A 761 29.35 -1.40 -5.89
N VAL A 762 29.47 -1.35 -7.22
CA VAL A 762 28.66 -2.14 -8.17
C VAL A 762 29.46 -3.33 -8.66
N GLU A 763 28.92 -4.55 -8.54
CA GLU A 763 29.51 -5.85 -8.97
C GLU A 763 31.05 -5.82 -9.05
N LYS A 764 31.70 -5.80 -7.88
CA LYS A 764 33.15 -5.60 -7.79
C LYS A 764 33.91 -6.72 -8.53
N LYS A 765 34.44 -6.43 -9.73
CA LYS A 765 35.19 -7.39 -10.57
C LYS A 765 36.15 -8.20 -9.70
N SER A 766 35.94 -9.52 -9.67
CA SER A 766 36.81 -10.42 -8.91
C SER A 766 38.23 -10.36 -9.45
N ALA A 767 39.21 -10.21 -8.55
CA ALA A 767 40.63 -10.19 -8.90
C ALA A 767 41.15 -11.54 -9.44
N ALA A 768 40.31 -12.57 -9.49
CA ALA A 768 40.62 -13.89 -10.06
C ALA A 768 40.55 -13.95 -11.60
N GLU A 769 40.01 -12.92 -12.28
CA GLU A 769 39.88 -12.87 -13.75
C GLU A 769 40.94 -12.03 -14.47
N GLU A 770 42.06 -11.72 -13.80
CA GLU A 770 43.29 -11.34 -14.50
C GLU A 770 44.01 -12.62 -14.92
N PRO A 771 44.19 -12.91 -16.23
CA PRO A 771 44.96 -14.08 -16.66
C PRO A 771 46.42 -13.89 -16.23
N GLY A 772 46.86 -14.68 -15.25
CA GLY A 772 48.10 -14.43 -14.50
C GLY A 772 49.34 -14.31 -15.37
N ASP A 773 49.74 -13.07 -15.67
CA ASP A 773 50.97 -12.79 -16.39
C ASP A 773 52.21 -13.07 -15.51
N SER A 774 53.34 -13.31 -16.17
CA SER A 774 54.51 -13.92 -15.57
C SER A 774 55.26 -12.99 -14.61
N ALA A 775 55.96 -13.59 -13.64
CA ALA A 775 56.71 -12.88 -12.62
C ALA A 775 57.70 -11.84 -13.22
N PRO A 776 57.87 -10.68 -12.58
CA PRO A 776 58.62 -9.57 -13.16
C PRO A 776 60.11 -9.91 -13.35
N PRO A 777 60.73 -9.51 -14.47
CA PRO A 777 62.16 -9.68 -14.67
C PRO A 777 62.97 -8.78 -13.72
N VAL A 778 64.12 -9.26 -13.29
CA VAL A 778 65.08 -8.50 -12.46
C VAL A 778 65.85 -7.52 -13.34
N GLU A 779 66.04 -6.28 -12.87
CA GLU A 779 66.83 -5.26 -13.58
C GLU A 779 68.33 -5.58 -13.63
N GLU A 780 68.96 -5.34 -14.79
CA GLU A 780 70.34 -4.86 -14.86
C GLU A 780 70.38 -3.54 -15.66
N PRO A 781 71.14 -2.51 -15.22
CA PRO A 781 71.05 -1.16 -15.80
C PRO A 781 72.11 -0.88 -16.88
N THR A 782 71.74 -0.25 -18.01
CA THR A 782 72.71 0.47 -18.86
C THR A 782 72.12 1.68 -19.61
N GLU A 783 72.67 2.85 -19.29
CA GLU A 783 72.94 4.04 -20.14
C GLU A 783 71.86 4.63 -21.09
N GLU A 784 71.44 5.84 -20.74
CA GLU A 784 71.03 6.95 -21.63
C GLU A 784 71.98 7.14 -22.84
N PRO A 785 71.53 7.64 -24.04
CA PRO A 785 71.18 9.08 -24.11
C PRO A 785 70.23 9.61 -25.22
N THR A 786 69.70 10.82 -24.93
CA THR A 786 69.45 11.98 -25.82
C THR A 786 68.45 11.97 -26.99
N GLU A 787 67.49 12.91 -26.85
CA GLU A 787 67.08 13.94 -27.83
C GLU A 787 65.96 13.72 -28.88
N GLN A 788 65.29 14.84 -29.13
CA GLN A 788 64.12 15.16 -29.96
C GLN A 788 64.57 15.77 -31.32
N PRO A 789 63.68 16.22 -32.26
CA PRO A 789 62.31 15.80 -32.63
C PRO A 789 62.11 15.69 -34.17
N THR A 790 60.83 15.74 -34.61
CA THR A 790 60.27 16.55 -35.75
C THR A 790 59.79 15.91 -37.08
N GLU A 791 58.64 16.45 -37.52
CA GLU A 791 58.04 16.58 -38.88
C GLU A 791 57.34 15.40 -39.62
N GLU A 792 56.01 15.55 -39.77
CA GLU A 792 55.16 15.19 -40.92
C GLU A 792 55.55 16.01 -42.18
N PRO A 793 55.31 15.57 -43.45
CA PRO A 793 53.92 15.40 -43.96
C PRO A 793 53.67 14.34 -45.06
N SER A 794 52.42 14.35 -45.55
CA SER A 794 51.74 13.44 -46.50
C SER A 794 52.23 13.44 -47.97
N GLU A 795 51.97 12.34 -48.70
CA GLU A 795 51.37 12.39 -50.06
C GLU A 795 50.80 11.02 -50.56
N GLN A 796 50.03 11.05 -51.65
CA GLN A 796 49.29 9.96 -52.34
C GLN A 796 49.58 10.05 -53.89
N PRO A 797 49.11 9.16 -54.80
CA PRO A 797 48.84 7.70 -54.75
C PRO A 797 49.23 6.90 -56.05
N THR A 798 49.06 5.55 -56.03
CA THR A 798 48.78 4.64 -57.20
C THR A 798 49.82 4.51 -58.35
N PRO A 799 49.67 3.59 -59.36
CA PRO A 799 48.74 2.44 -59.57
C PRO A 799 49.43 1.07 -59.92
N GLY A 800 48.66 -0.02 -60.09
CA GLY A 800 49.11 -1.25 -60.77
C GLY A 800 48.11 -2.44 -60.78
N GLU A 801 47.60 -2.82 -61.95
CA GLU A 801 46.69 -3.97 -62.26
C GLU A 801 47.37 -4.91 -63.31
N PRO A 802 46.78 -5.97 -63.98
CA PRO A 802 45.35 -6.19 -64.40
C PRO A 802 44.81 -7.67 -64.54
N GLY A 803 43.57 -7.81 -65.04
CA GLY A 803 43.11 -8.89 -65.99
C GLY A 803 42.10 -9.93 -65.44
N ASP A 804 40.93 -10.24 -66.03
CA ASP A 804 40.48 -10.27 -67.45
C ASP A 804 38.92 -10.23 -67.61
N GLU A 805 38.45 -10.06 -68.86
CA GLU A 805 37.04 -9.86 -69.35
C GLU A 805 36.61 -10.97 -70.38
N PRO A 806 35.53 -10.91 -71.23
CA PRO A 806 34.43 -9.93 -71.49
C PRO A 806 33.01 -10.60 -71.35
N THR A 807 31.85 -10.31 -72.01
CA THR A 807 31.41 -9.58 -73.24
C THR A 807 29.88 -9.26 -73.23
N GLU A 808 29.36 -8.53 -74.23
CA GLU A 808 27.96 -8.03 -74.37
C GLU A 808 27.10 -8.74 -75.48
N GLN A 809 25.84 -8.40 -75.88
CA GLN A 809 24.89 -7.33 -75.44
C GLN A 809 23.37 -7.71 -75.43
N PRO A 810 22.54 -7.72 -76.52
CA PRO A 810 21.19 -7.12 -76.43
C PRO A 810 19.96 -7.91 -76.98
N GLY A 811 18.73 -7.53 -76.57
CA GLY A 811 17.48 -7.94 -77.26
C GLY A 811 16.12 -7.79 -76.53
N ASP A 812 15.63 -6.54 -76.35
CA ASP A 812 14.24 -6.04 -76.19
C ASP A 812 13.07 -6.91 -75.64
N ASN A 813 12.36 -6.41 -74.60
CA ASN A 813 10.99 -5.84 -74.78
C ASN A 813 10.37 -5.10 -73.55
N VAL A 814 9.75 -3.94 -73.83
CA VAL A 814 8.66 -3.19 -73.13
C VAL A 814 8.69 -2.95 -71.59
N THR A 815 9.16 -1.75 -71.22
CA THR A 815 8.51 -0.66 -70.43
C THR A 815 7.69 -0.93 -69.12
N PRO A 816 7.98 -0.19 -68.01
CA PRO A 816 7.20 -0.20 -66.74
C PRO A 816 6.32 1.07 -66.51
N GLU A 817 5.56 1.07 -65.40
CA GLU A 817 5.03 2.29 -64.73
C GLU A 817 5.35 2.28 -63.21
N ALA A 818 5.10 3.39 -62.51
CA ALA A 818 5.79 3.81 -61.28
C ALA A 818 4.82 4.21 -60.12
N PRO A 819 5.30 4.52 -58.89
CA PRO A 819 4.47 4.68 -57.69
C PRO A 819 3.96 6.12 -57.45
N THR A 820 3.10 6.29 -56.44
CA THR A 820 2.67 7.59 -55.87
C THR A 820 2.46 7.52 -54.35
N ASP A 821 2.61 8.67 -53.68
CA ASP A 821 2.68 8.83 -52.22
C ASP A 821 1.36 9.30 -51.54
N HIS A 822 1.43 9.38 -50.19
CA HIS A 822 0.67 10.27 -49.28
C HIS A 822 -0.83 9.97 -48.99
N PRO A 823 -1.42 10.53 -47.90
CA PRO A 823 -0.82 11.08 -46.66
C PRO A 823 -1.44 10.52 -45.35
N THR A 824 -0.91 10.94 -44.20
CA THR A 824 -1.55 10.86 -42.88
C THR A 824 -2.26 12.17 -42.51
N GLU A 825 -3.46 12.10 -41.92
CA GLU A 825 -4.07 13.19 -41.12
C GLU A 825 -4.76 12.60 -39.87
N GLY A 826 -4.81 13.39 -38.79
CA GLY A 826 -5.31 12.96 -37.47
C GLY A 826 -6.81 13.21 -37.24
N MET A 827 -7.37 12.69 -36.14
CA MET A 827 -8.81 12.76 -35.86
C MET A 827 -9.17 13.06 -34.40
N ALA A 828 -10.01 14.08 -34.21
CA ALA A 828 -10.86 14.36 -33.05
C ALA A 828 -11.88 15.45 -33.43
N PRO A 829 -13.04 15.61 -32.75
CA PRO A 829 -13.87 14.62 -32.05
C PRO A 829 -15.38 14.72 -32.43
N GLY A 830 -16.22 13.78 -31.98
CA GLY A 830 -17.66 14.04 -31.76
C GLY A 830 -18.71 13.05 -32.34
N GLN A 831 -19.42 12.37 -31.42
CA GLN A 831 -20.85 11.93 -31.38
C GLN A 831 -21.78 11.97 -32.63
N PRO A 832 -22.92 11.23 -32.60
CA PRO A 832 -23.16 9.87 -32.06
C PRO A 832 -24.02 8.99 -33.03
N ALA A 833 -24.25 7.72 -32.71
CA ALA A 833 -25.24 6.88 -33.40
C ALA A 833 -25.98 5.92 -32.43
N ASP A 834 -27.31 5.82 -32.59
CA ASP A 834 -28.24 5.00 -31.79
C ASP A 834 -28.55 3.68 -32.54
N PRO A 835 -28.86 2.55 -31.86
CA PRO A 835 -28.73 1.21 -32.48
C PRO A 835 -30.01 0.67 -33.13
N THR A 836 -29.86 -0.17 -34.17
CA THR A 836 -30.92 -1.04 -34.68
C THR A 836 -30.43 -2.47 -34.96
N GLN A 837 -31.20 -3.44 -34.49
CA GLN A 837 -31.06 -4.90 -34.66
C GLN A 837 -31.80 -5.38 -35.95
N PRO A 838 -31.88 -6.69 -36.31
CA PRO A 838 -31.12 -7.86 -35.84
C PRO A 838 -30.62 -8.84 -36.96
N GLY A 839 -29.82 -9.84 -36.57
CA GLY A 839 -29.64 -11.12 -37.30
C GLY A 839 -28.18 -11.62 -37.32
N GLY A 840 -27.88 -12.91 -37.16
CA GLY A 840 -28.74 -14.06 -36.83
C GLY A 840 -28.01 -15.40 -37.13
N THR A 841 -28.38 -16.46 -36.41
CA THR A 841 -27.85 -17.85 -36.47
C THR A 841 -26.40 -18.09 -36.01
N ASP A 842 -25.96 -19.28 -35.57
CA ASP A 842 -26.59 -20.34 -34.74
C ASP A 842 -25.51 -21.35 -34.30
N ASN A 843 -25.43 -21.71 -33.02
CA ASN A 843 -25.37 -23.12 -32.57
C ASN A 843 -25.57 -23.29 -31.06
N ALA A 844 -25.88 -24.52 -30.61
CA ALA A 844 -26.48 -24.79 -29.29
C ALA A 844 -25.82 -25.91 -28.46
N GLY A 845 -26.17 -25.96 -27.17
CA GLY A 845 -25.73 -26.94 -26.16
C GLY A 845 -25.48 -26.25 -24.82
N ALA A 846 -26.48 -25.91 -23.99
CA ALA A 846 -27.39 -26.79 -23.22
C ALA A 846 -26.64 -27.61 -22.14
N ILE A 847 -27.14 -27.81 -20.91
CA ILE A 847 -28.54 -27.88 -20.44
C ILE A 847 -28.68 -27.47 -18.95
N ASP A 848 -29.75 -26.73 -18.61
CA ASP A 848 -30.74 -26.92 -17.51
C ASP A 848 -30.32 -27.13 -16.02
N ASN A 849 -31.10 -26.78 -14.97
CA ASN A 849 -32.42 -26.12 -14.80
C ASN A 849 -32.49 -25.50 -13.37
N ALA A 850 -32.92 -24.25 -13.15
CA ALA A 850 -34.29 -23.74 -12.89
C ALA A 850 -34.87 -24.00 -11.46
N GLY A 851 -35.61 -23.01 -10.90
CA GLY A 851 -36.11 -23.10 -9.51
C GLY A 851 -36.99 -21.98 -8.91
N THR A 852 -37.85 -21.27 -9.66
CA THR A 852 -38.84 -20.29 -9.10
C THR A 852 -40.18 -20.28 -9.84
N PRO A 853 -41.31 -20.22 -9.11
CA PRO A 853 -42.38 -19.20 -9.30
C PRO A 853 -42.60 -18.39 -7.99
N SER A 854 -43.05 -17.13 -7.93
CA SER A 854 -44.31 -16.50 -8.43
C SER A 854 -45.58 -16.93 -7.62
N GLU A 855 -46.61 -16.10 -7.34
CA GLU A 855 -46.90 -14.70 -7.72
C GLU A 855 -48.06 -14.07 -6.89
N ALA A 856 -48.18 -12.73 -6.94
CA ALA A 856 -49.42 -11.89 -6.94
C ALA A 856 -50.47 -11.87 -5.78
N GLY A 857 -51.06 -10.66 -5.58
CA GLY A 857 -52.32 -10.38 -4.87
C GLY A 857 -52.18 -9.80 -3.45
N GLY A 858 -53.04 -8.89 -2.96
CA GLY A 858 -54.18 -8.19 -3.57
C GLY A 858 -54.92 -7.31 -2.54
N THR A 859 -55.51 -6.19 -2.96
CA THR A 859 -56.19 -5.16 -2.12
C THR A 859 -57.35 -5.69 -1.27
N ASP A 860 -57.55 -5.18 -0.03
CA ASP A 860 -58.52 -4.07 0.20
C ASP A 860 -58.65 -3.53 1.66
N ASN A 861 -59.36 -2.39 1.73
CA ASN A 861 -59.64 -1.43 2.82
C ASN A 861 -60.50 -1.95 4.02
N ALA A 862 -60.35 -1.37 5.24
CA ALA A 862 -61.48 -0.82 6.07
C ALA A 862 -61.16 -0.38 7.55
N THR A 863 -61.43 0.90 7.85
CA THR A 863 -61.98 1.51 9.10
C THR A 863 -61.40 1.29 10.53
N THR A 864 -61.08 2.40 11.19
CA THR A 864 -61.05 2.65 12.67
C THR A 864 -62.46 2.78 13.28
N PRO A 865 -62.67 2.53 14.60
CA PRO A 865 -62.66 3.61 15.64
C PRO A 865 -62.15 3.10 17.03
N SER A 866 -62.00 3.84 18.15
CA SER A 866 -61.89 5.28 18.52
C SER A 866 -61.36 5.39 19.98
N ASP A 867 -61.23 6.63 20.51
CA ASP A 867 -61.23 7.01 21.95
C ASP A 867 -59.97 6.72 22.83
N ALA A 868 -59.56 7.57 23.80
CA ALA A 868 -59.94 8.96 24.09
C ALA A 868 -58.96 9.68 25.09
N ALA A 869 -59.06 11.02 25.13
CA ALA A 869 -58.87 11.93 26.28
C ALA A 869 -57.48 12.08 26.98
N THR A 870 -56.76 13.12 26.54
CA THR A 870 -56.30 14.33 27.29
C THR A 870 -56.88 14.62 28.72
N PRO A 871 -56.39 15.67 29.44
CA PRO A 871 -55.01 16.16 29.66
C PRO A 871 -54.74 16.61 31.14
N SER A 872 -53.50 17.00 31.47
CA SER A 872 -53.20 18.15 32.35
C SER A 872 -51.69 18.46 32.43
N ASP A 873 -51.21 19.63 32.87
CA ASP A 873 -51.44 21.04 32.48
C ASP A 873 -50.49 21.90 33.36
N ALA A 874 -50.01 23.04 32.84
CA ALA A 874 -49.18 24.06 33.49
C ALA A 874 -47.80 23.63 34.10
N GLY A 875 -46.76 24.46 34.05
CA GLY A 875 -46.62 25.73 33.34
C GLY A 875 -45.45 26.59 33.83
N GLY A 876 -44.76 27.22 32.86
CA GLY A 876 -43.96 28.47 32.95
C GLY A 876 -43.08 28.78 34.17
N ALA A 877 -41.78 29.00 33.92
CA ALA A 877 -41.17 30.33 34.07
C ALA A 877 -39.71 30.36 33.57
N LEU A 878 -39.34 31.39 32.80
CA LEU A 878 -37.94 31.74 32.50
C LEU A 878 -37.41 32.73 33.55
N ALA A 879 -36.15 32.54 33.96
CA ALA A 879 -35.37 33.55 34.66
C ALA A 879 -33.94 33.62 34.07
N ARG A 880 -33.34 34.81 34.09
CA ARG A 880 -32.06 35.13 33.43
C ARG A 880 -30.89 35.15 34.42
N THR A 881 -29.68 35.39 33.88
CA THR A 881 -28.39 35.67 34.55
C THR A 881 -27.63 34.43 35.06
N GLY A 882 -26.29 34.40 34.99
CA GLY A 882 -25.38 35.30 34.26
C GLY A 882 -23.89 35.17 34.63
N ALA A 883 -23.02 35.29 33.62
CA ALA A 883 -21.57 35.54 33.67
C ALA A 883 -20.61 34.52 34.34
N GLU A 884 -19.62 34.09 33.54
CA GLU A 884 -18.19 33.84 33.85
C GLU A 884 -17.73 33.04 35.08
N VAL A 885 -16.90 32.01 34.83
CA VAL A 885 -15.74 31.67 35.68
C VAL A 885 -14.55 31.25 34.81
N VAL A 886 -13.33 31.69 35.17
CA VAL A 886 -12.03 31.34 34.57
C VAL A 886 -11.39 30.19 35.38
N PRO A 887 -10.63 29.25 34.79
CA PRO A 887 -10.37 27.94 35.41
C PRO A 887 -9.35 27.96 36.56
N ALA A 888 -9.48 26.98 37.45
CA ALA A 888 -8.49 26.65 38.47
C ALA A 888 -8.34 25.13 38.59
N ALA A 889 -7.10 24.65 38.70
CA ALA A 889 -6.78 23.24 38.95
C ALA A 889 -6.35 23.03 40.40
N LEU A 890 -6.74 21.90 41.01
CA LEU A 890 -5.90 21.20 41.98
C LEU A 890 -6.38 19.75 42.21
N ALA A 891 -5.47 18.90 42.69
CA ALA A 891 -5.75 17.53 43.10
C ALA A 891 -6.37 17.45 44.51
N ALA A 892 -7.07 16.35 44.81
CA ALA A 892 -7.55 16.04 46.15
C ALA A 892 -7.41 14.55 46.50
N VAL A 893 -6.41 14.21 47.32
CA VAL A 893 -6.40 12.97 48.09
C VAL A 893 -7.42 13.11 49.23
N THR A 894 -8.24 12.09 49.48
CA THR A 894 -9.18 12.08 50.62
C THR A 894 -8.97 10.86 51.49
N VAL A 895 -8.85 11.06 52.80
CA VAL A 895 -8.75 10.01 53.82
C VAL A 895 -9.86 10.22 54.85
N VAL A 896 -10.59 9.16 55.18
CA VAL A 896 -11.52 9.10 56.34
C VAL A 896 -11.25 7.79 57.09
N ALA A 897 -11.33 7.83 58.42
CA ALA A 897 -10.74 6.80 59.30
C ALA A 897 -11.72 5.72 59.79
N GLY A 898 -11.19 4.54 60.14
CA GLY A 898 -11.90 3.43 60.77
C GLY A 898 -11.00 2.68 61.78
N MET A 899 -11.51 2.47 62.99
CA MET A 899 -10.77 2.11 64.22
C MET A 899 -9.85 0.87 64.20
N ALA A 900 -8.77 0.96 64.99
CA ALA A 900 -8.10 -0.02 65.89
C ALA A 900 -8.50 -1.53 65.82
N LEU A 901 -7.62 -2.52 66.04
CA LEU A 901 -6.55 -2.57 67.07
C LEU A 901 -5.58 -3.77 66.82
N LEU A 902 -4.30 -3.62 67.20
CA LEU A 902 -3.26 -4.64 67.52
C LEU A 902 -3.36 -6.07 66.92
N LEU A 903 -2.34 -6.45 66.15
CA LEU A 903 -1.32 -7.40 66.64
C LEU A 903 0.01 -7.26 65.87
N VAL A 904 1.08 -7.88 66.39
CA VAL A 904 2.49 -7.53 66.07
C VAL A 904 3.25 -8.72 65.45
N MET A 905 4.12 -8.39 64.50
CA MET A 905 5.28 -9.13 63.94
C MET A 905 5.57 -10.58 64.42
N ARG A 906 6.10 -11.41 63.50
CA ARG A 906 7.56 -11.72 63.35
C ARG A 906 7.81 -13.16 62.86
N ARG A 907 8.95 -13.37 62.17
CA ARG A 907 9.53 -14.66 61.69
C ARG A 907 8.80 -15.31 60.50
N ARG A 908 9.44 -16.11 59.65
CA ARG A 908 10.83 -16.22 59.10
C ARG A 908 10.82 -17.41 58.13
N ARG A 909 11.48 -17.31 56.96
CA ARG A 909 11.94 -18.42 56.09
C ARG A 909 11.22 -19.78 56.20
N ALA A 910 10.44 -20.13 55.17
CA ALA A 910 10.88 -21.20 54.26
C ALA A 910 11.18 -20.51 52.93
#